data_AF-A0A8H4YDI8-F1
#
_entry.id   AF-A0A8H4YDI8-F1
#
_cell.length_a   1.000
_cell.length_b   1.000
_cell.length_c   1.000
_cell.angle_alpha   90.00
_cell.angle_beta   90.00
_cell.angle_gamma   90.00
#
_symmetry.space_group_name_H-M   'P 1'
#
loop_
_entity.id
_entity.type
_entity.pdbx_description
1 polymer ?
#
loop_
_entity_poly.entity_id
_entity_poly.type
_entity_poly.pdbx_seq_one_letter_code
_entity_poly.pdbx_strand_id
1 'polypeptide(L)'
;MSASTVSFANNLGFTVTVYDSYSNQDKTNYFGTLTSLATVPANTTASVKLIHQTSVLIASNATTNSPLARFIYIPDFLTGPFSVGQGDVDAMAQTMDFITFITTNQNDPLTLAFQALWKDSSTPKVTPVNKFFTQHPAYASCTFATYMMGITYTAELPPAKAKPMDQAVYALSTLVNFLGGTWPPGFPDIVVTNFTCNTQNDVLAIQADIDLKKLPARSDEALQFFGSLFDVQLVQVSVSINYGVSVGVLGTRLSISLDAMHVPFANSTMTINKPTVTIDINPALMFVIFTVAGQIPFNIFGKAFEADVSMTIDNIEASFGVDIEGDNTSLPPPLGMQGVHFDKFGVGIGIIFEPPAAVIGLLGQLHIGDPDKGTQVALDDDTFAVVCQFVSEVPDPLYISFYVPQMHLTDVLTVFTNAQCSLDVPVSFTDLSFKWAQNPMEPVVLPDGSLTNMSYGFSAAANILAFSFYGDVEIDMTNGLTADIEMAPLALGSIFSLGGDGTGVSIKVDASGNPIKNNQLATTAAQQQALNGASMKQLVPPGGPVLKLQTFASPFLHLNGAVSLFELDNTSSSDLILHVGGSFGFGDSTCSFGDFTADVHIQRLSDLLSAIITNMEQNAEQVFTDMLGTGASWAFNVKQAVITGVDSVASVLHNVYNQDAAQVALTMEDVGYTAQDVASALQSFFGMSEKEVAQTMQQAAYTGEQVAGALRAVFGNDAEQITSALQSAYGWTASEIQSTLSQIGFTAEQIGDAFKSLGGDLANVGEKILHGLGL
;
A
#
# COMPACT_ATOMS: atom_id res chain seq x y z
N MET A 1 -3.63 -6.34 69.96
CA MET A 1 -3.46 -5.70 71.28
C MET A 1 -4.71 -4.88 71.56
N SER A 2 -5.20 -4.86 72.80
CA SER A 2 -6.54 -4.34 73.16
C SER A 2 -6.65 -2.81 73.07
N ALA A 3 -7.78 -2.33 72.55
CA ALA A 3 -8.21 -0.94 72.55
C ALA A 3 -8.16 -0.29 73.96
N SER A 4 -7.51 0.87 74.08
CA SER A 4 -7.48 1.68 75.32
C SER A 4 -8.83 2.36 75.56
N THR A 5 -9.18 2.61 76.82
CA THR A 5 -10.38 3.38 77.20
C THR A 5 -9.97 4.64 77.94
N VAL A 6 -10.55 5.79 77.58
CA VAL A 6 -10.29 7.08 78.22
C VAL A 6 -11.57 7.64 78.86
N SER A 7 -11.41 8.38 79.96
CA SER A 7 -12.52 9.08 80.62
C SER A 7 -12.65 10.48 80.02
N PHE A 8 -13.81 10.80 79.42
CA PHE A 8 -14.08 12.07 78.77
C PHE A 8 -15.15 12.87 79.52
N ALA A 9 -14.82 14.06 80.02
CA ALA A 9 -15.71 14.93 80.79
C ALA A 9 -16.32 16.05 79.92
N ASN A 10 -17.64 16.16 79.92
CA ASN A 10 -18.35 17.26 79.29
C ASN A 10 -18.80 18.25 80.37
N ASN A 11 -18.10 19.39 80.49
CA ASN A 11 -18.40 20.44 81.46
C ASN A 11 -19.34 21.52 80.89
N LEU A 12 -20.03 21.24 79.78
CA LEU A 12 -20.93 22.16 79.08
C LEU A 12 -22.39 21.86 79.42
N GLY A 13 -23.24 22.86 79.23
CA GLY A 13 -24.70 22.76 79.40
C GLY A 13 -25.43 22.02 78.28
N PHE A 14 -24.71 21.42 77.33
CA PHE A 14 -25.27 20.68 76.19
C PHE A 14 -24.49 19.39 75.92
N THR A 15 -25.13 18.46 75.21
CA THR A 15 -24.54 17.16 74.85
C THR A 15 -23.44 17.32 73.79
N VAL A 16 -22.38 16.51 73.92
CA VAL A 16 -21.23 16.51 73.02
C VAL A 16 -21.04 15.13 72.40
N THR A 17 -20.68 15.07 71.12
CA THR A 17 -20.27 13.82 70.47
C THR A 17 -18.75 13.82 70.28
N VAL A 18 -18.11 12.70 70.58
CA VAL A 18 -16.67 12.48 70.47
C VAL A 18 -16.41 11.56 69.28
N TYR A 19 -15.60 12.03 68.34
CA TYR A 19 -15.19 11.31 67.13
C TYR A 19 -13.70 10.99 67.19
N ASP A 20 -13.29 9.85 66.63
CA ASP A 20 -11.91 9.58 66.26
C ASP A 20 -11.62 10.19 64.88
N SER A 21 -10.48 10.84 64.73
CA SER A 21 -10.01 11.44 63.48
C SER A 21 -8.59 10.97 63.12
N TYR A 22 -8.15 9.83 63.64
CA TYR A 22 -6.78 9.35 63.48
C TYR A 22 -6.52 8.79 62.07
N SER A 23 -5.35 9.07 61.51
CA SER A 23 -4.87 8.49 60.24
C SER A 23 -3.46 7.94 60.38
N ASN A 24 -3.23 6.73 59.85
CA ASN A 24 -1.91 6.08 59.83
C ASN A 24 -0.89 6.82 58.95
N GLN A 25 -1.36 7.55 57.93
CA GLN A 25 -0.50 8.22 56.97
C GLN A 25 -0.12 9.64 57.39
N ASP A 26 -0.86 10.27 58.31
CA ASP A 26 -0.55 11.62 58.77
C ASP A 26 -1.04 11.88 60.21
N LYS A 27 -0.08 12.00 61.15
CA LYS A 27 -0.35 12.35 62.57
C LYS A 27 -0.82 13.80 62.74
N THR A 28 -0.69 14.61 61.70
CA THR A 28 -1.12 16.01 61.65
C THR A 28 -2.41 16.19 60.86
N ASN A 29 -3.12 15.11 60.54
CA ASN A 29 -4.38 15.23 59.84
C ASN A 29 -5.44 15.95 60.70
N TYR A 30 -5.92 17.10 60.23
CA TYR A 30 -7.04 17.87 60.84
C TYR A 30 -8.35 17.63 60.11
N PHE A 31 -8.29 16.90 59.00
CA PHE A 31 -9.33 16.65 58.04
C PHE A 31 -9.33 15.16 57.78
N GLY A 32 -10.33 14.39 58.17
CA GLY A 32 -10.24 12.94 58.01
C GLY A 32 -11.57 12.27 58.21
N THR A 33 -11.61 10.97 57.92
CA THR A 33 -12.76 10.13 58.20
C THR A 33 -13.02 10.14 59.69
N LEU A 34 -14.11 10.79 60.09
CA LEU A 34 -14.53 10.81 61.48
C LEU A 34 -15.29 9.53 61.80
N THR A 35 -14.95 8.90 62.92
CA THR A 35 -15.69 7.75 63.44
C THR A 35 -16.29 8.13 64.78
N SER A 36 -17.62 8.15 64.89
CA SER A 36 -18.29 8.41 66.17
C SER A 36 -17.91 7.35 67.20
N LEU A 37 -17.38 7.78 68.35
CA LEU A 37 -16.98 6.89 69.45
C LEU A 37 -17.98 6.89 70.59
N ALA A 38 -18.47 8.08 70.98
CA ALA A 38 -19.36 8.23 72.12
C ALA A 38 -20.15 9.54 72.08
N THR A 39 -21.33 9.53 72.69
CA THR A 39 -22.10 10.74 73.01
C THR A 39 -22.07 10.96 74.52
N VAL A 40 -21.66 12.15 74.95
CA VAL A 40 -21.45 12.52 76.35
C VAL A 40 -22.47 13.61 76.74
N PRO A 41 -23.48 13.27 77.57
CA PRO A 41 -24.47 14.24 78.04
C PRO A 41 -23.87 15.45 78.76
N ALA A 42 -24.62 16.55 78.79
CA ALA A 42 -24.24 17.79 79.49
C ALA A 42 -23.85 17.53 80.96
N ASN A 43 -22.75 18.13 81.42
CA ASN A 43 -22.24 18.03 82.80
C ASN A 43 -22.01 16.58 83.29
N THR A 44 -21.65 15.68 82.39
CA THR A 44 -21.35 14.27 82.73
C THR A 44 -19.96 13.85 82.28
N THR A 45 -19.51 12.67 82.73
CA THR A 45 -18.28 12.04 82.26
C THR A 45 -18.63 10.65 81.70
N ALA A 46 -18.09 10.31 80.53
CA ALA A 46 -18.31 9.02 79.88
C ALA A 46 -16.99 8.29 79.62
N SER A 47 -17.05 6.96 79.59
CA SER A 47 -15.92 6.13 79.14
C SER A 47 -15.96 6.01 77.62
N VAL A 48 -14.89 6.43 76.95
CA VAL A 48 -14.75 6.40 75.48
C VAL A 48 -13.73 5.33 75.11
N LYS A 49 -14.17 4.34 74.34
CA LYS A 49 -13.30 3.28 73.84
C LYS A 49 -12.59 3.75 72.58
N LEU A 50 -11.26 3.81 72.63
CA LEU A 50 -10.43 4.21 71.50
C LEU A 50 -10.24 3.04 70.53
N ILE A 51 -10.19 3.35 69.23
CA ILE A 51 -10.01 2.34 68.17
C ILE A 51 -8.57 2.27 67.66
N HIS A 52 -7.71 3.24 68.03
CA HIS A 52 -6.30 3.30 67.66
C HIS A 52 -5.38 3.42 68.88
N GLN A 53 -4.14 2.90 68.79
CA GLN A 53 -3.17 2.98 69.89
C GLN A 53 -2.83 4.44 70.23
N THR A 54 -2.45 5.23 69.22
CA THR A 54 -2.46 6.69 69.28
C THR A 54 -3.78 7.14 68.66
N SER A 55 -4.54 8.01 69.32
CA SER A 55 -5.84 8.48 68.82
C SER A 55 -5.84 10.01 68.76
N VAL A 56 -6.58 10.55 67.80
CA VAL A 56 -6.89 11.98 67.74
C VAL A 56 -8.39 12.10 67.87
N LEU A 57 -8.85 12.86 68.85
CA LEU A 57 -10.28 13.00 69.15
C LEU A 57 -10.76 14.40 68.78
N ILE A 58 -11.94 14.47 68.18
CA ILE A 58 -12.67 15.73 67.95
C ILE A 58 -13.97 15.67 68.74
N ALA A 59 -14.22 16.71 69.54
CA ALA A 59 -15.47 16.89 70.24
C ALA A 59 -16.32 17.95 69.55
N SER A 60 -17.61 17.68 69.35
CA SER A 60 -18.54 18.62 68.74
C SER A 60 -19.87 18.68 69.48
N ASN A 61 -20.58 19.78 69.31
CA ASN A 61 -21.92 19.92 69.85
C ASN A 61 -22.86 18.92 69.15
N ALA A 62 -23.51 18.04 69.92
CA ALA A 62 -24.33 16.96 69.36
C ALA A 62 -25.61 17.44 68.63
N THR A 63 -25.98 18.72 68.78
CA THR A 63 -27.16 19.32 68.11
C THR A 63 -26.77 20.09 66.85
N THR A 64 -25.76 20.96 66.95
CA THR A 64 -25.33 21.82 65.83
C THR A 64 -24.22 21.21 64.98
N ASN A 65 -23.63 20.09 65.43
CA ASN A 65 -22.45 19.44 64.83
C ASN A 65 -21.22 20.34 64.72
N SER A 66 -21.24 21.53 65.35
CA SER A 66 -20.12 22.46 65.33
C SER A 66 -18.96 21.92 66.18
N PRO A 67 -17.72 21.90 65.65
CA PRO A 67 -16.56 21.44 66.40
C PRO A 67 -16.27 22.36 67.60
N LEU A 68 -15.74 21.77 68.67
CA LEU A 68 -15.44 22.45 69.94
C LEU A 68 -13.96 22.36 70.29
N ALA A 69 -13.41 21.14 70.29
CA ALA A 69 -12.05 20.90 70.73
C ALA A 69 -11.44 19.66 70.07
N ARG A 70 -10.10 19.66 69.96
CA ARG A 70 -9.31 18.55 69.46
C ARG A 70 -8.34 18.07 70.53
N PHE A 71 -8.25 16.75 70.73
CA PHE A 71 -7.38 16.12 71.71
C PHE A 71 -6.48 15.08 71.03
N ILE A 72 -5.28 14.86 71.56
CA ILE A 72 -4.38 13.80 71.09
C ILE A 72 -4.09 12.88 72.29
N TYR A 73 -4.39 11.59 72.11
CA TYR A 73 -4.02 10.53 73.04
C TYR A 73 -2.81 9.79 72.50
N ILE A 74 -1.72 9.79 73.27
CA ILE A 74 -0.51 9.01 72.97
C ILE A 74 -0.27 8.09 74.17
N PRO A 75 -0.18 6.76 73.98
CA PRO A 75 0.17 5.83 75.05
C PRO A 75 1.44 6.28 75.77
N ASP A 76 1.45 6.23 77.09
CA ASP A 76 2.61 6.52 77.96
C ASP A 76 3.17 7.95 77.96
N PHE A 77 2.69 8.86 77.10
CA PHE A 77 3.19 10.24 76.99
C PHE A 77 2.16 11.33 77.34
N LEU A 78 0.90 11.16 76.94
CA LEU A 78 -0.13 12.18 77.11
C LEU A 78 -1.43 11.55 77.62
N THR A 79 -1.74 11.78 78.90
CA THR A 79 -3.02 11.48 79.55
C THR A 79 -3.72 12.77 79.97
N GLY A 80 -3.72 13.78 79.09
CA GLY A 80 -4.34 15.08 79.39
C GLY A 80 -5.80 14.94 79.82
N PRO A 81 -6.37 15.94 80.53
CA PRO A 81 -7.79 15.92 80.83
C PRO A 81 -8.55 15.94 79.49
N PHE A 82 -9.18 14.82 79.16
CA PHE A 82 -10.11 14.76 78.04
C PHE A 82 -11.41 15.42 78.51
N SER A 83 -11.46 16.75 78.38
CA SER A 83 -12.63 17.50 78.80
C SER A 83 -12.89 18.68 77.88
N VAL A 84 -14.17 18.97 77.66
CA VAL A 84 -14.63 20.18 76.98
C VAL A 84 -15.31 21.11 77.97
N GLY A 85 -15.05 22.41 77.83
CA GLY A 85 -15.61 23.46 78.69
C GLY A 85 -15.84 24.78 77.95
N GLN A 86 -16.30 25.80 78.68
CA GLN A 86 -16.68 27.08 78.08
C GLN A 86 -15.54 27.78 77.33
N GLY A 87 -14.29 27.61 77.78
CA GLY A 87 -13.13 28.16 77.07
C GLY A 87 -12.96 27.61 75.65
N ASP A 88 -13.33 26.34 75.40
CA ASP A 88 -13.30 25.75 74.05
C ASP A 88 -14.39 26.36 73.16
N VAL A 89 -15.57 26.62 73.73
CA VAL A 89 -16.68 27.30 73.04
C VAL A 89 -16.26 28.72 72.64
N ASP A 90 -15.67 29.47 73.58
CA ASP A 90 -15.23 30.84 73.35
C ASP A 90 -14.09 30.92 72.31
N ALA A 91 -13.15 29.96 72.34
CA ALA A 91 -12.07 29.86 71.37
C ALA A 91 -12.58 29.55 69.94
N MET A 92 -13.56 28.65 69.81
CA MET A 92 -14.19 28.37 68.52
C MET A 92 -15.05 29.54 68.03
N ALA A 93 -15.73 30.27 68.92
CA ALA A 93 -16.45 31.49 68.55
C ALA A 93 -15.50 32.56 67.96
N GLN A 94 -14.39 32.87 68.65
CA GLN A 94 -13.36 33.78 68.10
C GLN A 94 -12.79 33.29 66.78
N THR A 95 -12.62 31.98 66.62
CA THR A 95 -12.13 31.39 65.36
C THR A 95 -13.12 31.62 64.22
N MET A 96 -14.41 31.44 64.45
CA MET A 96 -15.44 31.67 63.44
C MET A 96 -15.59 33.17 63.10
N ASP A 97 -15.44 34.06 64.08
CA ASP A 97 -15.39 35.51 63.86
C ASP A 97 -14.20 35.89 62.97
N PHE A 98 -13.02 35.31 63.24
CA PHE A 98 -11.83 35.50 62.41
C PHE A 98 -12.04 35.02 60.97
N ILE A 99 -12.56 33.80 60.78
CA ILE A 99 -12.88 33.24 59.46
C ILE A 99 -13.87 34.16 58.71
N THR A 100 -14.90 34.64 59.40
CA THR A 100 -15.88 35.58 58.82
C THR A 100 -15.21 36.89 58.40
N PHE A 101 -14.33 37.43 59.24
CA PHE A 101 -13.58 38.66 58.95
C PHE A 101 -12.72 38.53 57.70
N ILE A 102 -11.87 37.49 57.61
CA ILE A 102 -10.96 37.31 56.46
C ILE A 102 -11.71 37.01 55.16
N THR A 103 -12.90 36.41 55.26
CA THR A 103 -13.76 36.12 54.09
C THR A 103 -14.43 37.38 53.56
N THR A 104 -14.85 38.28 54.44
CA THR A 104 -15.55 39.52 54.08
C THR A 104 -14.60 40.68 53.76
N ASN A 105 -13.36 40.64 54.24
CA ASN A 105 -12.36 41.71 54.09
C ASN A 105 -11.09 41.21 53.38
N GLN A 106 -11.22 40.71 52.15
CA GLN A 106 -10.13 40.05 51.42
C GLN A 106 -8.88 40.93 51.18
N ASN A 107 -9.06 42.25 51.09
CA ASN A 107 -7.97 43.21 50.85
C ASN A 107 -7.44 43.88 52.13
N ASP A 108 -7.95 43.50 53.31
CA ASP A 108 -7.49 44.08 54.58
C ASP A 108 -6.05 43.62 54.89
N PRO A 109 -5.18 44.48 55.45
CA PRO A 109 -3.81 44.13 55.78
C PRO A 109 -3.66 42.89 56.67
N LEU A 110 -4.60 42.66 57.60
CA LEU A 110 -4.61 41.48 58.48
C LEU A 110 -4.91 40.21 57.68
N THR A 111 -5.87 40.27 56.76
CA THR A 111 -6.19 39.17 55.85
C THR A 111 -5.02 38.83 54.94
N LEU A 112 -4.41 39.83 54.31
CA LEU A 112 -3.25 39.65 53.43
C LEU A 112 -2.05 39.08 54.18
N ALA A 113 -1.79 39.56 55.40
CA ALA A 113 -0.72 39.03 56.26
C ALA A 113 -0.95 37.58 56.66
N PHE A 114 -2.20 37.21 56.98
CA PHE A 114 -2.55 35.82 57.28
C PHE A 114 -2.42 34.91 56.06
N GLN A 115 -2.94 35.33 54.90
CA GLN A 115 -2.85 34.59 53.64
C GLN A 115 -1.39 34.35 53.22
N ALA A 116 -0.49 35.31 53.48
CA ALA A 116 0.93 35.16 53.18
C ALA A 116 1.59 34.01 53.96
N LEU A 117 1.09 33.64 55.15
CA LEU A 117 1.62 32.52 55.94
C LEU A 117 1.46 31.18 55.20
N TRP A 118 0.38 31.03 54.42
CA TRP A 118 0.12 29.83 53.64
C TRP A 118 1.04 29.70 52.43
N LYS A 119 1.59 30.81 51.94
CA LYS A 119 2.54 30.85 50.81
C LYS A 119 3.99 30.54 51.19
N ASP A 120 4.38 30.60 52.46
CA ASP A 120 5.75 30.31 52.91
C ASP A 120 5.97 28.81 53.20
N SER A 121 6.41 28.02 52.21
CA SER A 121 6.60 26.57 52.35
C SER A 121 7.84 26.14 53.14
N SER A 122 8.67 27.08 53.61
CA SER A 122 9.94 26.76 54.30
C SER A 122 9.74 26.22 55.73
N THR A 123 8.54 26.36 56.30
CA THR A 123 8.25 25.92 57.68
C THR A 123 6.86 25.28 57.82
N PRO A 124 6.67 24.29 58.72
CA PRO A 124 5.35 23.74 59.04
C PRO A 124 4.40 24.83 59.54
N LYS A 125 3.19 24.90 58.96
CA LYS A 125 2.23 26.01 59.17
C LYS A 125 1.75 26.19 60.61
N VAL A 126 1.83 25.15 61.44
CA VAL A 126 1.40 25.17 62.84
C VAL A 126 2.05 26.32 63.62
N THR A 127 3.38 26.47 63.52
CA THR A 127 4.13 27.46 64.32
C THR A 127 3.88 28.90 63.85
N PRO A 128 3.97 29.23 62.55
CA PRO A 128 3.67 30.58 62.06
C PRO A 128 2.24 31.01 62.33
N VAL A 129 1.25 30.12 62.14
CA VAL A 129 -0.17 30.45 62.37
C VAL A 129 -0.46 30.68 63.86
N ASN A 130 0.04 29.82 64.74
CA ASN A 130 -0.09 30.05 66.18
C ASN A 130 0.58 31.37 66.61
N LYS A 131 1.77 31.66 66.07
CA LYS A 131 2.46 32.93 66.34
C LYS A 131 1.63 34.12 65.87
N PHE A 132 1.02 34.04 64.69
CA PHE A 132 0.14 35.09 64.18
C PHE A 132 -1.01 35.37 65.16
N PHE A 133 -1.74 34.35 65.62
CA PHE A 133 -2.86 34.57 66.55
C PHE A 133 -2.41 35.15 67.89
N THR A 134 -1.28 34.70 68.44
CA THR A 134 -0.75 35.28 69.71
C THR A 134 -0.39 36.77 69.61
N GLN A 135 -0.12 37.27 68.40
CA GLN A 135 0.22 38.68 68.14
C GLN A 135 -1.02 39.56 67.93
N HIS A 136 -2.22 38.98 67.82
CA HIS A 136 -3.46 39.70 67.54
C HIS A 136 -4.46 39.51 68.69
N PRO A 137 -4.55 40.44 69.65
CA PRO A 137 -5.36 40.28 70.87
C PRO A 137 -6.85 39.94 70.63
N ALA A 138 -7.43 40.41 69.53
CA ALA A 138 -8.83 40.13 69.16
C ALA A 138 -9.09 38.64 68.84
N TYR A 139 -8.03 37.89 68.49
CA TYR A 139 -8.10 36.50 68.07
C TYR A 139 -7.10 35.63 68.87
N ALA A 140 -6.73 36.06 70.09
CA ALA A 140 -5.69 35.41 70.88
C ALA A 140 -6.05 33.99 71.34
N SER A 141 -7.33 33.62 71.35
CA SER A 141 -7.79 32.26 71.67
C SER A 141 -7.77 31.34 70.45
N CYS A 142 -7.58 31.90 69.25
CA CYS A 142 -7.45 31.12 68.02
C CYS A 142 -6.10 30.41 68.00
N THR A 143 -6.11 29.17 67.53
CA THR A 143 -4.92 28.37 67.29
C THR A 143 -4.99 27.80 65.89
N PHE A 144 -3.88 27.23 65.40
CA PHE A 144 -3.89 26.45 64.18
C PHE A 144 -4.93 25.33 64.25
N ALA A 145 -5.05 24.63 65.39
CA ALA A 145 -6.01 23.54 65.53
C ALA A 145 -7.47 24.02 65.47
N THR A 146 -7.81 25.12 66.15
CA THR A 146 -9.18 25.68 66.08
C THR A 146 -9.45 26.23 64.69
N TYR A 147 -8.49 26.90 64.06
CA TYR A 147 -8.61 27.39 62.68
C TYR A 147 -8.92 26.27 61.70
N MET A 148 -8.17 25.16 61.75
CA MET A 148 -8.41 24.00 60.87
C MET A 148 -9.82 23.42 61.08
N MET A 149 -10.28 23.27 62.33
CA MET A 149 -11.65 22.86 62.64
C MET A 149 -12.71 23.87 62.16
N GLY A 150 -12.39 25.16 62.22
CA GLY A 150 -13.28 26.23 61.76
C GLY A 150 -13.44 26.22 60.24
N ILE A 151 -12.36 26.05 59.48
CA ILE A 151 -12.44 26.04 58.02
C ILE A 151 -13.08 24.76 57.48
N THR A 152 -12.91 23.60 58.14
CA THR A 152 -13.73 22.41 57.80
C THR A 152 -15.20 22.69 57.94
N TYR A 153 -15.60 23.21 59.08
CA TYR A 153 -17.01 23.43 59.39
C TYR A 153 -17.62 24.53 58.51
N THR A 154 -16.79 25.49 58.09
CA THR A 154 -17.17 26.52 57.12
C THR A 154 -17.37 25.92 55.73
N ALA A 155 -16.50 25.01 55.32
CA ALA A 155 -16.57 24.32 54.04
C ALA A 155 -17.69 23.27 53.95
N GLU A 156 -18.29 22.85 55.06
CA GLU A 156 -19.44 21.94 55.04
C GLU A 156 -20.62 22.53 54.26
N LEU A 157 -21.17 21.74 53.34
CA LEU A 157 -22.36 22.15 52.61
C LEU A 157 -23.58 22.26 53.54
N PRO A 158 -24.52 23.18 53.30
CA PRO A 158 -25.66 23.41 54.20
C PRO A 158 -26.46 22.13 54.59
N PRO A 159 -26.71 21.17 53.69
CA PRO A 159 -27.38 19.91 54.04
C PRO A 159 -26.58 18.99 54.98
N ALA A 160 -25.25 19.15 55.02
CA ALA A 160 -24.37 18.36 55.89
C ALA A 160 -24.35 18.89 57.32
N LYS A 161 -24.50 20.21 57.54
CA LYS A 161 -24.49 20.80 58.89
C LYS A 161 -25.59 20.27 59.82
N ALA A 162 -26.69 19.78 59.23
CA ALA A 162 -27.79 19.15 59.95
C ALA A 162 -27.54 17.65 60.29
N LYS A 163 -26.40 17.08 59.87
CA LYS A 163 -26.04 15.68 60.07
C LYS A 163 -24.80 15.55 60.97
N PRO A 164 -24.63 14.41 61.66
CA PRO A 164 -23.41 14.10 62.39
C PRO A 164 -22.15 14.31 61.53
N MET A 165 -21.04 14.71 62.18
CA MET A 165 -19.82 15.11 61.47
C MET A 165 -19.17 13.97 60.68
N ASP A 166 -19.45 12.71 61.01
CA ASP A 166 -19.01 11.53 60.25
C ASP A 166 -19.76 11.33 58.91
N GLN A 167 -20.76 12.16 58.63
CA GLN A 167 -21.51 12.20 57.36
C GLN A 167 -21.34 13.54 56.63
N ALA A 168 -20.38 14.36 57.06
CA ALA A 168 -20.16 15.67 56.47
C ALA A 168 -19.62 15.58 55.04
N VAL A 169 -20.09 16.49 54.18
CA VAL A 169 -19.57 16.69 52.83
C VAL A 169 -19.16 18.14 52.66
N TYR A 170 -18.05 18.38 51.96
CA TYR A 170 -17.36 19.67 51.94
C TYR A 170 -17.25 20.24 50.53
N ALA A 171 -17.23 21.57 50.43
CA ALA A 171 -16.92 22.34 49.24
C ALA A 171 -15.40 22.41 49.02
N LEU A 172 -14.88 21.76 47.98
CA LEU A 172 -13.44 21.72 47.70
C LEU A 172 -12.86 23.11 47.42
N SER A 173 -13.57 23.94 46.65
CA SER A 173 -13.14 25.32 46.37
C SER A 173 -12.99 26.14 47.65
N THR A 174 -13.88 25.94 48.62
CA THR A 174 -13.84 26.64 49.91
C THR A 174 -12.63 26.19 50.72
N LEU A 175 -12.35 24.89 50.78
CA LEU A 175 -11.14 24.35 51.43
C LEU A 175 -9.87 24.91 50.80
N VAL A 176 -9.78 24.87 49.48
CA VAL A 176 -8.64 25.41 48.72
C VAL A 176 -8.39 26.88 49.05
N ASN A 177 -9.43 27.71 49.02
CA ASN A 177 -9.31 29.14 49.27
C ASN A 177 -8.86 29.44 50.71
N PHE A 178 -9.37 28.71 51.71
CA PHE A 178 -8.95 28.89 53.10
C PHE A 178 -7.54 28.36 53.41
N LEU A 179 -7.05 27.41 52.60
CA LEU A 179 -5.69 26.88 52.67
C LEU A 179 -4.70 27.68 51.81
N GLY A 180 -5.11 28.88 51.36
CA GLY A 180 -4.30 29.85 50.64
C GLY A 180 -4.13 29.58 49.14
N GLY A 181 -4.80 28.54 48.61
CA GLY A 181 -4.81 28.23 47.19
C GLY A 181 -5.80 29.12 46.44
N THR A 182 -5.68 29.16 45.11
CA THR A 182 -6.62 29.89 44.25
C THR A 182 -7.43 28.90 43.45
N TRP A 183 -8.73 28.77 43.76
CA TRP A 183 -9.63 27.97 42.93
C TRP A 183 -9.79 28.61 41.53
N PRO A 184 -9.71 27.86 40.42
CA PRO A 184 -9.82 28.42 39.08
C PRO A 184 -11.16 29.17 38.85
N PRO A 185 -11.13 30.41 38.31
CA PRO A 185 -12.35 31.15 38.00
C PRO A 185 -13.20 30.42 36.96
N GLY A 186 -14.51 30.30 37.21
CA GLY A 186 -15.46 29.64 36.30
C GLY A 186 -15.48 28.11 36.37
N PHE A 187 -14.57 27.49 37.15
CA PHE A 187 -14.63 26.05 37.41
C PHE A 187 -15.63 25.78 38.55
N PRO A 188 -16.61 24.89 38.35
CA PRO A 188 -17.64 24.62 39.36
C PRO A 188 -17.03 23.97 40.60
N ASP A 189 -17.68 24.16 41.74
CA ASP A 189 -17.23 23.56 42.99
C ASP A 189 -17.44 22.04 42.98
N ILE A 190 -16.50 21.31 43.58
CA ILE A 190 -16.56 19.85 43.69
C ILE A 190 -16.84 19.48 45.14
N VAL A 191 -17.81 18.60 45.33
CA VAL A 191 -18.14 18.06 46.65
C VAL A 191 -17.17 16.93 47.00
N VAL A 192 -16.52 17.04 48.16
CA VAL A 192 -15.53 16.08 48.64
C VAL A 192 -15.87 15.51 50.02
N THR A 193 -15.32 14.34 50.31
CA THR A 193 -15.36 13.66 51.62
C THR A 193 -13.99 13.08 51.98
N ASN A 194 -13.79 12.67 53.24
CA ASN A 194 -12.58 11.96 53.71
C ASN A 194 -11.24 12.60 53.28
N PHE A 195 -11.18 13.93 53.22
CA PHE A 195 -10.02 14.59 52.65
C PHE A 195 -8.87 14.74 53.64
N THR A 196 -7.63 14.76 53.16
CA THR A 196 -6.42 15.14 53.90
C THR A 196 -5.74 16.30 53.19
N CYS A 197 -4.87 17.03 53.88
CA CYS A 197 -4.17 18.18 53.31
C CYS A 197 -2.71 18.20 53.75
N ASN A 198 -1.81 18.40 52.79
CA ASN A 198 -0.39 18.67 53.02
C ASN A 198 0.05 19.89 52.19
N THR A 199 0.95 20.70 52.74
CA THR A 199 1.55 21.85 52.06
C THR A 199 3.07 21.70 52.08
N GLN A 200 3.66 21.19 50.99
CA GLN A 200 5.11 21.05 50.82
C GLN A 200 5.55 21.71 49.50
N ASN A 201 6.71 22.37 49.50
CA ASN A 201 7.37 22.94 48.31
C ASN A 201 6.43 23.78 47.40
N ASP A 202 5.66 24.69 48.00
CA ASP A 202 4.68 25.55 47.30
C ASP A 202 3.56 24.81 46.55
N VAL A 203 3.29 23.54 46.91
CA VAL A 203 2.15 22.76 46.43
C VAL A 203 1.19 22.47 47.58
N LEU A 204 -0.05 22.91 47.45
CA LEU A 204 -1.18 22.42 48.23
C LEU A 204 -1.60 21.08 47.67
N ALA A 205 -1.36 20.00 48.40
CA ALA A 205 -1.80 18.66 48.07
C ALA A 205 -3.01 18.29 48.93
N ILE A 206 -4.21 18.24 48.34
CA ILE A 206 -5.42 17.73 49.00
C ILE A 206 -5.72 16.36 48.43
N GLN A 207 -5.73 15.31 49.25
CA GLN A 207 -6.27 14.02 48.84
C GLN A 207 -7.71 13.94 49.33
N ALA A 208 -8.68 13.63 48.48
CA ALA A 208 -10.08 13.58 48.89
C ALA A 208 -10.90 12.58 48.08
N ASP A 209 -11.95 12.04 48.70
CA ASP A 209 -12.92 11.18 48.02
C ASP A 209 -13.97 12.05 47.31
N ILE A 210 -14.11 11.87 46.00
CA ILE A 210 -15.10 12.56 45.16
C ILE A 210 -16.17 11.56 44.70
N ASP A 211 -17.44 11.93 44.85
CA ASP A 211 -18.57 11.17 44.31
C ASP A 211 -18.78 11.53 42.84
N LEU A 212 -18.41 10.61 41.95
CA LEU A 212 -18.43 10.84 40.51
C LEU A 212 -19.83 11.18 39.98
N LYS A 213 -20.89 10.68 40.63
CA LYS A 213 -22.29 10.95 40.24
C LYS A 213 -22.79 12.33 40.67
N LYS A 214 -22.01 13.05 41.47
CA LYS A 214 -22.32 14.40 41.95
C LYS A 214 -21.38 15.45 41.36
N LEU A 215 -20.57 15.07 40.38
CA LEU A 215 -19.72 16.03 39.69
C LEU A 215 -20.59 17.03 38.91
N PRO A 216 -20.25 18.32 38.94
CA PRO A 216 -20.91 19.32 38.14
C PRO A 216 -20.66 19.07 36.65
N ALA A 217 -21.73 18.77 35.90
CA ALA A 217 -21.67 18.52 34.46
C ALA A 217 -22.69 19.40 33.71
N ARG A 218 -22.44 19.61 32.41
CA ARG A 218 -23.38 20.34 31.53
C ARG A 218 -24.54 19.46 31.03
N SER A 219 -24.40 18.15 31.14
CA SER A 219 -25.38 17.15 30.70
C SER A 219 -25.34 15.94 31.62
N ASP A 220 -26.51 15.39 31.92
CA ASP A 220 -26.64 14.17 32.72
C ASP A 220 -26.07 12.97 31.96
N GLU A 221 -26.14 13.00 30.63
CA GLU A 221 -25.58 11.97 29.74
C GLU A 221 -24.04 11.94 29.81
N ALA A 222 -23.36 13.09 29.80
CA ALA A 222 -21.91 13.13 29.95
C ALA A 222 -21.48 12.67 31.36
N LEU A 223 -22.29 12.98 32.37
CA LEU A 223 -22.04 12.55 33.74
C LEU A 223 -22.24 11.04 33.92
N GLN A 224 -23.27 10.47 33.27
CA GLN A 224 -23.48 9.02 33.23
C GLN A 224 -22.36 8.31 32.46
N PHE A 225 -21.94 8.85 31.32
CA PHE A 225 -20.81 8.33 30.56
C PHE A 225 -19.53 8.35 31.38
N PHE A 226 -19.18 9.50 31.98
CA PHE A 226 -18.00 9.62 32.83
C PHE A 226 -18.09 8.68 34.03
N GLY A 227 -19.25 8.60 34.68
CA GLY A 227 -19.47 7.66 35.78
C GLY A 227 -19.35 6.19 35.37
N SER A 228 -19.68 5.83 34.12
CA SER A 228 -19.51 4.48 33.60
C SER A 228 -18.04 4.10 33.34
N LEU A 229 -17.13 5.07 33.34
CA LEU A 229 -15.69 4.81 33.17
C LEU A 229 -15.05 4.16 34.39
N PHE A 230 -15.77 4.08 35.51
CA PHE A 230 -15.21 3.68 36.79
C PHE A 230 -16.13 2.68 37.51
N ASP A 231 -15.54 1.66 38.12
CA ASP A 231 -16.27 0.64 38.90
C ASP A 231 -16.68 1.11 40.31
N VAL A 232 -16.19 2.29 40.70
CA VAL A 232 -16.37 2.85 42.04
C VAL A 232 -17.20 4.12 41.97
N GLN A 233 -18.03 4.35 42.98
CA GLN A 233 -18.77 5.61 43.09
C GLN A 233 -17.89 6.74 43.65
N LEU A 234 -17.01 6.40 44.60
CA LEU A 234 -16.08 7.32 45.25
C LEU A 234 -14.67 7.04 44.72
N VAL A 235 -14.00 8.09 44.26
CA VAL A 235 -12.61 8.03 43.80
C VAL A 235 -11.77 8.94 44.67
N GLN A 236 -10.62 8.43 45.13
CA GLN A 236 -9.63 9.24 45.81
C GLN A 236 -8.85 10.07 44.79
N VAL A 237 -8.85 11.39 44.99
CA VAL A 237 -8.26 12.35 44.07
C VAL A 237 -7.24 13.20 44.79
N SER A 238 -6.04 13.29 44.21
CA SER A 238 -4.97 14.19 44.65
C SER A 238 -5.05 15.51 43.89
N VAL A 239 -5.51 16.55 44.56
CA VAL A 239 -5.54 17.93 44.05
C VAL A 239 -4.19 18.57 44.37
N SER A 240 -3.45 19.03 43.37
CA SER A 240 -2.22 19.79 43.52
C SER A 240 -2.41 21.22 43.02
N ILE A 241 -2.30 22.20 43.91
CA ILE A 241 -2.44 23.62 43.57
C ILE A 241 -1.13 24.33 43.88
N ASN A 242 -0.51 24.90 42.85
CA ASN A 242 0.72 25.67 43.00
C ASN A 242 0.41 27.11 43.45
N TYR A 243 1.08 27.57 44.50
CA TYR A 243 0.89 28.91 45.06
C TYR A 243 1.60 30.03 44.25
N GLY A 244 2.48 29.68 43.30
CA GLY A 244 3.28 30.63 42.51
C GLY A 244 3.13 30.49 40.99
N VAL A 245 3.17 31.62 40.27
CA VAL A 245 3.08 31.70 38.79
C VAL A 245 4.42 31.38 38.07
N SER A 246 5.41 30.86 38.78
CA SER A 246 6.80 30.89 38.34
C SER A 246 7.54 29.56 38.52
N VAL A 247 7.12 28.51 37.79
CA VAL A 247 7.98 27.56 37.04
C VAL A 247 7.13 26.42 36.45
N GLY A 248 7.20 26.23 35.13
CA GLY A 248 6.97 24.96 34.41
C GLY A 248 5.55 24.40 34.31
N VAL A 249 4.70 24.54 35.33
CA VAL A 249 3.28 24.15 35.30
C VAL A 249 2.45 25.33 35.82
N LEU A 250 1.90 26.12 34.89
CA LEU A 250 1.05 27.27 35.19
C LEU A 250 -0.37 26.77 35.48
N GLY A 251 -0.74 26.41 36.73
CA GLY A 251 -2.14 26.10 37.03
C GLY A 251 -2.49 25.21 38.22
N THR A 252 -3.73 24.67 38.19
CA THR A 252 -4.25 23.66 39.12
C THR A 252 -4.20 22.30 38.44
N ARG A 253 -3.55 21.30 39.06
CA ARG A 253 -3.54 19.91 38.59
C ARG A 253 -4.43 19.07 39.47
N LEU A 254 -5.44 18.44 38.88
CA LEU A 254 -6.15 17.33 39.50
C LEU A 254 -5.48 16.04 39.06
N SER A 255 -5.06 15.19 39.98
CA SER A 255 -4.52 13.85 39.69
C SER A 255 -5.42 12.82 40.32
N ILE A 256 -5.93 11.91 39.51
CA ILE A 256 -6.83 10.83 39.87
C ILE A 256 -6.05 9.54 39.62
N SER A 257 -5.91 8.71 40.65
CA SER A 257 -5.27 7.39 40.53
C SER A 257 -6.32 6.33 40.78
N LEU A 258 -6.38 5.34 39.89
CA LEU A 258 -7.40 4.31 39.87
C LEU A 258 -6.75 2.94 39.71
N ASP A 259 -7.42 1.89 40.16
CA ASP A 259 -6.99 0.51 39.89
C ASP A 259 -7.30 0.09 38.44
N ALA A 260 -8.45 0.54 37.92
CA ALA A 260 -8.88 0.31 36.54
C ALA A 260 -9.78 1.46 36.05
N MET A 261 -9.83 1.64 34.72
CA MET A 261 -10.76 2.53 34.02
C MET A 261 -11.34 1.79 32.81
N HIS A 262 -12.64 1.87 32.63
CA HIS A 262 -13.38 1.14 31.61
C HIS A 262 -13.88 2.09 30.53
N VAL A 263 -13.25 2.08 29.36
CA VAL A 263 -13.67 2.95 28.26
C VAL A 263 -14.67 2.18 27.37
N PRO A 264 -15.95 2.61 27.29
CA PRO A 264 -16.93 1.96 26.45
C PRO A 264 -16.70 2.30 24.97
N PHE A 265 -16.71 1.26 24.12
CA PHE A 265 -16.54 1.35 22.66
C PHE A 265 -17.68 0.60 21.97
N ALA A 266 -18.66 1.33 21.43
CA ALA A 266 -19.85 0.75 20.78
C ALA A 266 -20.50 -0.38 21.60
N ASN A 267 -20.23 -1.65 21.26
CA ASN A 267 -20.77 -2.84 21.92
C ASN A 267 -19.79 -3.54 22.88
N SER A 268 -18.66 -2.92 23.19
CA SER A 268 -17.55 -3.49 23.96
C SER A 268 -16.99 -2.49 24.99
N THR A 269 -16.07 -2.95 25.84
CA THR A 269 -15.43 -2.11 26.86
C THR A 269 -13.94 -2.45 26.89
N MET A 270 -13.09 -1.43 26.91
CA MET A 270 -11.64 -1.53 27.04
C MET A 270 -11.25 -1.21 28.47
N THR A 271 -10.44 -2.05 29.09
CA THR A 271 -9.94 -1.81 30.46
C THR A 271 -8.52 -1.25 30.38
N ILE A 272 -8.32 -0.06 30.96
CA ILE A 272 -7.01 0.52 31.23
C ILE A 272 -6.65 0.14 32.67
N ASN A 273 -5.61 -0.66 32.83
CA ASN A 273 -5.07 -1.09 34.10
C ASN A 273 -4.20 0.00 34.73
N LYS A 274 -4.39 0.23 36.04
CA LYS A 274 -3.68 1.24 36.85
C LYS A 274 -3.62 2.63 36.18
N PRO A 275 -4.75 3.18 35.69
CA PRO A 275 -4.70 4.44 34.99
C PRO A 275 -4.36 5.57 35.96
N THR A 276 -3.46 6.43 35.51
CA THR A 276 -3.21 7.75 36.07
C THR A 276 -3.92 8.76 35.17
N VAL A 277 -4.94 9.42 35.71
CA VAL A 277 -5.69 10.47 35.00
C VAL A 277 -5.31 11.81 35.61
N THR A 278 -4.80 12.74 34.81
CA THR A 278 -4.53 14.11 35.25
C THR A 278 -5.37 15.11 34.48
N ILE A 279 -5.87 16.12 35.17
CA ILE A 279 -6.58 17.26 34.61
C ILE A 279 -5.78 18.50 34.97
N ASP A 280 -5.12 19.07 33.98
CA ASP A 280 -4.30 20.26 34.11
C ASP A 280 -5.07 21.50 33.65
N ILE A 281 -5.41 22.36 34.60
CA ILE A 281 -6.17 23.58 34.36
C ILE A 281 -5.20 24.75 34.35
N ASN A 282 -4.93 25.31 33.17
CA ASN A 282 -4.08 26.49 33.04
C ASN A 282 -4.92 27.79 33.03
N PRO A 283 -4.87 28.61 34.10
CA PRO A 283 -5.67 29.82 34.19
C PRO A 283 -5.25 30.93 33.20
N ALA A 284 -4.03 30.88 32.66
CA ALA A 284 -3.55 31.86 31.69
C ALA A 284 -3.94 31.50 30.25
N LEU A 285 -4.06 30.22 29.93
CA LEU A 285 -4.34 29.74 28.57
C LEU A 285 -5.82 29.40 28.32
N MET A 286 -6.65 29.39 29.37
CA MET A 286 -8.11 29.14 29.29
C MET A 286 -8.50 27.79 28.65
N PHE A 287 -7.61 26.80 28.65
CA PHE A 287 -7.92 25.43 28.26
C PHE A 287 -7.49 24.43 29.34
N VAL A 288 -8.05 23.24 29.26
CA VAL A 288 -7.79 22.13 30.17
C VAL A 288 -7.09 21.03 29.38
N ILE A 289 -5.99 20.51 29.92
CA ILE A 289 -5.33 19.33 29.37
C ILE A 289 -5.78 18.12 30.18
N PHE A 290 -6.39 17.15 29.52
CA PHE A 290 -6.72 15.85 30.12
C PHE A 290 -5.67 14.85 29.68
N THR A 291 -4.92 14.28 30.63
CA THR A 291 -3.97 13.21 30.36
C THR A 291 -4.45 11.91 31.00
N VAL A 292 -4.50 10.83 30.23
CA VAL A 292 -4.75 9.47 30.74
C VAL A 292 -3.53 8.64 30.38
N ALA A 293 -2.88 8.03 31.38
CA ALA A 293 -1.76 7.13 31.19
C ALA A 293 -2.03 5.79 31.88
N GLY A 294 -1.81 4.65 31.24
CA GLY A 294 -2.00 3.35 31.86
C GLY A 294 -1.73 2.18 30.93
N GLN A 295 -1.89 0.97 31.44
CA GLN A 295 -1.57 -0.26 30.70
C GLN A 295 -2.83 -0.87 30.10
N ILE A 296 -2.79 -1.29 28.84
CA ILE A 296 -3.90 -1.97 28.19
C ILE A 296 -3.44 -3.34 27.71
N PRO A 297 -4.13 -4.43 28.11
CA PRO A 297 -3.85 -5.75 27.57
C PRO A 297 -4.38 -5.87 26.15
N PHE A 298 -3.61 -6.49 25.26
CA PHE A 298 -4.08 -6.80 23.90
C PHE A 298 -3.46 -8.10 23.37
N ASN A 299 -4.17 -8.80 22.48
CA ASN A 299 -3.69 -10.02 21.84
C ASN A 299 -3.57 -9.79 20.34
N ILE A 300 -2.43 -10.16 19.77
CA ILE A 300 -2.22 -10.15 18.32
C ILE A 300 -1.81 -11.55 17.90
N PHE A 301 -2.52 -12.13 16.94
CA PHE A 301 -2.24 -13.48 16.42
C PHE A 301 -2.10 -14.56 17.51
N GLY A 302 -2.93 -14.48 18.55
CA GLY A 302 -2.94 -15.43 19.68
C GLY A 302 -1.85 -15.21 20.71
N LYS A 303 -1.05 -14.14 20.62
CA LYS A 303 -0.04 -13.76 21.59
C LYS A 303 -0.47 -12.50 22.37
N ALA A 304 -0.35 -12.55 23.69
CA ALA A 304 -0.70 -11.45 24.59
C ALA A 304 0.44 -10.45 24.78
N PHE A 305 0.07 -9.17 24.88
CA PHE A 305 0.94 -8.02 25.07
C PHE A 305 0.30 -7.02 26.04
N GLU A 306 1.13 -6.15 26.62
CA GLU A 306 0.70 -4.97 27.38
C GLU A 306 1.20 -3.72 26.67
N ALA A 307 0.37 -2.67 26.58
CA ALA A 307 0.74 -1.40 26.00
C ALA A 307 0.56 -0.27 27.02
N ASP A 308 1.59 0.54 27.18
CA ASP A 308 1.50 1.82 27.86
C ASP A 308 0.81 2.81 26.91
N VAL A 309 -0.41 3.18 27.25
CA VAL A 309 -1.17 4.19 26.53
C VAL A 309 -1.05 5.50 27.27
N SER A 310 -0.81 6.58 26.52
CA SER A 310 -0.92 7.97 26.94
C SER A 310 -1.87 8.70 26.00
N MET A 311 -2.85 9.39 26.56
CA MET A 311 -3.80 10.23 25.83
C MET A 311 -3.71 11.62 26.40
N THR A 312 -3.65 12.65 25.56
CA THR A 312 -3.67 14.06 25.95
C THR A 312 -4.72 14.78 25.14
N ILE A 313 -5.76 15.32 25.77
CA ILE A 313 -6.84 16.07 25.11
C ILE A 313 -6.75 17.54 25.49
N ASP A 314 -6.76 18.44 24.51
CA ASP A 314 -6.90 19.89 24.71
C ASP A 314 -8.21 20.42 24.05
N ASN A 315 -8.30 21.74 23.80
CA ASN A 315 -9.49 22.37 23.21
C ASN A 315 -9.55 22.36 21.67
N ILE A 316 -8.51 21.86 21.00
CA ILE A 316 -8.35 21.83 19.54
C ILE A 316 -8.13 20.40 19.04
N GLU A 317 -7.33 19.58 19.75
CA GLU A 317 -6.95 18.23 19.33
C GLU A 317 -6.82 17.24 20.51
N ALA A 318 -6.88 15.94 20.18
CA ALA A 318 -6.50 14.87 21.09
C ALA A 318 -5.27 14.16 20.51
N SER A 319 -4.20 14.12 21.29
CA SER A 319 -2.96 13.40 21.00
C SER A 319 -2.93 12.06 21.72
N PHE A 320 -2.52 11.01 21.02
CA PHE A 320 -2.37 9.67 21.58
C PHE A 320 -0.93 9.20 21.35
N GLY A 321 -0.27 8.74 22.40
CA GLY A 321 0.99 8.03 22.35
C GLY A 321 0.79 6.63 22.91
N VAL A 322 1.22 5.60 22.20
CA VAL A 322 1.15 4.23 22.69
C VAL A 322 2.49 3.56 22.50
N ASP A 323 3.02 3.04 23.59
CA ASP A 323 4.24 2.24 23.62
C ASP A 323 3.87 0.79 23.95
N ILE A 324 4.36 -0.16 23.17
CA ILE A 324 4.13 -1.59 23.44
C ILE A 324 5.29 -2.15 24.28
N GLU A 325 4.99 -2.74 25.43
CA GLU A 325 5.94 -3.56 26.17
C GLU A 325 6.00 -4.96 25.55
N GLY A 326 6.79 -5.12 24.48
CA GLY A 326 7.01 -6.40 23.81
C GLY A 326 8.11 -7.25 24.48
N ASP A 327 8.11 -8.56 24.23
CA ASP A 327 9.18 -9.49 24.66
C ASP A 327 10.38 -9.57 23.68
N ASN A 328 10.46 -8.62 22.74
CA ASN A 328 11.42 -8.56 21.62
C ASN A 328 11.39 -9.76 20.66
N THR A 329 10.33 -10.56 20.63
CA THR A 329 10.18 -11.63 19.63
C THR A 329 9.26 -11.22 18.49
N SER A 330 9.57 -11.70 17.27
CA SER A 330 8.79 -11.43 16.06
C SER A 330 7.36 -11.99 16.19
N LEU A 331 6.38 -11.27 15.63
CA LEU A 331 5.02 -11.78 15.52
C LEU A 331 4.98 -12.97 14.56
N PRO A 332 4.11 -13.97 14.80
CA PRO A 332 3.94 -15.05 13.84
C PRO A 332 3.47 -14.50 12.48
N PRO A 333 3.89 -15.11 11.37
CA PRO A 333 3.51 -14.68 10.03
C PRO A 333 1.99 -14.74 9.84
N PRO A 334 1.40 -13.86 9.01
CA PRO A 334 0.00 -13.94 8.63
C PRO A 334 -0.34 -15.32 8.04
N LEU A 335 -1.58 -15.79 8.22
CA LEU A 335 -2.02 -17.10 7.74
C LEU A 335 -1.77 -17.23 6.22
N GLY A 336 -0.92 -18.20 5.84
CA GLY A 336 -0.59 -18.50 4.45
C GLY A 336 0.58 -17.71 3.86
N MET A 337 1.18 -16.77 4.60
CA MET A 337 2.28 -15.92 4.13
C MET A 337 3.59 -16.21 4.87
N GLN A 338 4.17 -17.39 4.62
CA GLN A 338 5.30 -17.87 5.43
C GLN A 338 6.57 -17.02 5.31
N GLY A 339 6.67 -16.19 4.27
CA GLY A 339 7.81 -15.34 4.02
C GLY A 339 7.68 -13.91 4.52
N VAL A 340 6.55 -13.51 5.10
CA VAL A 340 6.37 -12.18 5.70
C VAL A 340 6.74 -12.26 7.18
N HIS A 341 7.75 -11.50 7.59
CA HIS A 341 8.27 -11.50 8.96
C HIS A 341 8.10 -10.11 9.55
N PHE A 342 7.50 -10.01 10.73
CA PHE A 342 7.28 -8.73 11.40
C PHE A 342 8.44 -8.43 12.35
N ASP A 343 9.26 -7.44 12.02
CA ASP A 343 10.49 -7.12 12.77
C ASP A 343 10.23 -6.26 13.98
N LYS A 344 9.36 -5.26 13.80
CA LYS A 344 8.99 -4.28 14.82
C LYS A 344 7.54 -3.90 14.63
N PHE A 345 6.84 -3.66 15.72
CA PHE A 345 5.48 -3.14 15.67
C PHE A 345 5.24 -2.22 16.87
N GLY A 346 4.47 -1.17 16.62
CA GLY A 346 3.93 -0.24 17.59
C GLY A 346 2.41 -0.20 17.43
N VAL A 347 1.71 0.21 18.48
CA VAL A 347 0.26 0.42 18.45
C VAL A 347 0.04 1.91 18.18
N GLY A 348 -0.90 2.22 17.29
CA GLY A 348 -1.40 3.57 17.07
C GLY A 348 -2.89 3.62 17.39
N ILE A 349 -3.30 4.52 18.27
CA ILE A 349 -4.72 4.77 18.57
C ILE A 349 -5.08 6.14 17.98
N GLY A 350 -6.03 6.17 17.04
CA GLY A 350 -6.61 7.41 16.53
C GLY A 350 -8.09 7.50 16.90
N ILE A 351 -8.47 8.49 17.70
CA ILE A 351 -9.88 8.84 17.94
C ILE A 351 -10.17 10.17 17.25
N ILE A 352 -11.14 10.16 16.34
CA ILE A 352 -11.56 11.29 15.53
C ILE A 352 -12.95 11.69 16.01
N PHE A 353 -13.13 12.97 16.39
CA PHE A 353 -14.37 13.42 17.02
C PHE A 353 -15.46 13.81 16.02
N GLU A 354 -15.11 14.17 14.76
CA GLU A 354 -16.07 14.67 13.78
C GLU A 354 -15.78 14.18 12.35
N PRO A 355 -16.51 13.17 11.83
CA PRO A 355 -17.52 12.36 12.54
C PRO A 355 -16.85 11.44 13.58
N PRO A 356 -17.55 11.01 14.65
CA PRO A 356 -17.00 10.13 15.66
C PRO A 356 -16.52 8.80 15.04
N ALA A 357 -15.21 8.56 15.04
CA ALA A 357 -14.60 7.31 14.61
C ALA A 357 -13.38 7.01 15.49
N ALA A 358 -13.35 5.84 16.12
CA ALA A 358 -12.17 5.33 16.83
C ALA A 358 -11.57 4.20 15.99
N VAL A 359 -10.35 4.40 15.51
CA VAL A 359 -9.58 3.37 14.79
C VAL A 359 -8.34 3.06 15.61
N ILE A 360 -8.25 1.83 16.09
CA ILE A 360 -7.02 1.29 16.66
C ILE A 360 -6.37 0.44 15.59
N GLY A 361 -5.09 0.70 15.35
CA GLY A 361 -4.33 -0.16 14.48
C GLY A 361 -2.87 -0.27 14.87
N LEU A 362 -2.24 -1.31 14.35
CA LEU A 362 -0.81 -1.56 14.54
C LEU A 362 -0.08 -0.94 13.38
N LEU A 363 1.02 -0.26 13.66
CA LEU A 363 1.95 0.24 12.67
C LEU A 363 3.30 -0.40 12.96
N GLY A 364 3.97 -0.96 11.95
CA GLY A 364 5.24 -1.62 12.18
C GLY A 364 6.09 -1.73 10.95
N GLN A 365 7.25 -2.37 11.11
CA GLN A 365 8.16 -2.74 10.02
C GLN A 365 8.12 -4.24 9.80
N LEU A 366 8.12 -4.65 8.53
CA LEU A 366 8.24 -6.03 8.11
C LEU A 366 9.41 -6.22 7.16
N HIS A 367 9.85 -7.46 7.01
CA HIS A 367 10.65 -7.87 5.87
C HIS A 367 10.03 -9.09 5.19
N ILE A 368 10.45 -9.34 3.95
CA ILE A 368 10.04 -10.51 3.17
C ILE A 368 11.27 -11.38 2.87
N GLY A 369 11.14 -12.68 3.09
CA GLY A 369 12.21 -13.67 2.88
C GLY A 369 13.12 -13.84 4.10
N ASP A 370 14.09 -14.74 4.00
CA ASP A 370 15.03 -15.06 5.08
C ASP A 370 16.39 -14.36 4.82
N PRO A 371 16.81 -13.40 5.68
CA PRO A 371 18.08 -12.68 5.54
C PRO A 371 19.30 -13.60 5.65
N ASP A 372 19.25 -14.58 6.56
CA ASP A 372 20.36 -15.50 6.82
C ASP A 372 20.58 -16.49 5.67
N LYS A 373 19.54 -16.70 4.84
CA LYS A 373 19.60 -17.49 3.62
C LYS A 373 19.81 -16.67 2.35
N GLY A 374 19.98 -15.35 2.45
CA GLY A 374 20.17 -14.46 1.30
C GLY A 374 18.93 -14.37 0.39
N THR A 375 17.75 -14.64 0.93
CA THR A 375 16.47 -14.64 0.19
C THR A 375 15.63 -13.38 0.45
N GLN A 376 16.20 -12.39 1.15
CA GLN A 376 15.50 -11.18 1.52
C GLN A 376 15.17 -10.33 0.29
N VAL A 377 13.89 -9.93 0.20
CA VAL A 377 13.40 -9.01 -0.82
C VAL A 377 13.66 -7.57 -0.35
N ALA A 378 14.23 -6.75 -1.24
CA ALA A 378 14.39 -5.32 -0.97
C ALA A 378 13.03 -4.62 -1.10
N LEU A 379 12.60 -3.92 -0.06
CA LEU A 379 11.36 -3.15 -0.04
C LEU A 379 11.69 -1.65 0.05
N ASP A 380 11.07 -0.86 -0.83
CA ASP A 380 11.17 0.61 -0.78
C ASP A 380 10.38 1.20 0.41
N ASP A 381 9.39 0.47 0.89
CA ASP A 381 8.58 0.78 2.07
C ASP A 381 8.39 -0.52 2.87
N ASP A 382 8.93 -0.57 4.08
CA ASP A 382 8.86 -1.72 4.97
C ASP A 382 7.69 -1.62 5.97
N THR A 383 6.80 -0.63 5.82
CA THR A 383 5.74 -0.36 6.79
C THR A 383 4.45 -1.14 6.52
N PHE A 384 3.80 -1.60 7.59
CA PHE A 384 2.48 -2.23 7.53
C PHE A 384 1.48 -1.59 8.49
N ALA A 385 0.18 -1.74 8.18
CA ALA A 385 -0.90 -1.43 9.10
C ALA A 385 -1.82 -2.64 9.33
N VAL A 386 -2.25 -2.80 10.57
CA VAL A 386 -3.34 -3.73 10.94
C VAL A 386 -4.44 -2.90 11.58
N VAL A 387 -5.68 -3.07 11.13
CA VAL A 387 -6.86 -2.44 11.76
C VAL A 387 -7.51 -3.48 12.67
N CYS A 388 -7.76 -3.11 13.92
CA CYS A 388 -8.35 -3.99 14.93
C CYS A 388 -9.75 -3.49 15.36
N GLN A 389 -10.65 -4.41 15.72
CA GLN A 389 -11.84 -4.10 16.54
C GLN A 389 -11.68 -4.63 17.96
N PHE A 390 -12.49 -4.16 18.91
CA PHE A 390 -12.59 -4.84 20.19
C PHE A 390 -13.64 -5.95 20.15
N VAL A 391 -13.22 -7.19 20.42
CA VAL A 391 -14.12 -8.27 20.81
C VAL A 391 -13.76 -8.67 22.23
N SER A 392 -14.68 -8.44 23.18
CA SER A 392 -14.54 -8.85 24.58
C SER A 392 -13.17 -8.50 25.19
N GLU A 393 -12.90 -7.20 25.32
CA GLU A 393 -11.76 -6.60 26.05
C GLU A 393 -10.41 -6.59 25.30
N VAL A 394 -10.33 -7.16 24.10
CA VAL A 394 -9.06 -7.30 23.37
C VAL A 394 -9.19 -6.78 21.92
N PRO A 395 -8.23 -5.97 21.42
CA PRO A 395 -8.11 -5.68 20.00
C PRO A 395 -7.92 -6.98 19.20
N ASP A 396 -8.94 -7.35 18.42
CA ASP A 396 -8.95 -8.47 17.48
C ASP A 396 -8.64 -7.92 16.07
N PRO A 397 -7.59 -8.40 15.38
CA PRO A 397 -7.22 -7.92 14.06
C PRO A 397 -8.32 -8.22 13.04
N LEU A 398 -9.01 -7.18 12.59
CA LEU A 398 -10.09 -7.24 11.63
C LEU A 398 -9.61 -7.25 10.19
N TYR A 399 -8.54 -6.49 9.92
CA TYR A 399 -8.07 -6.23 8.58
C TYR A 399 -6.56 -6.01 8.56
N ILE A 400 -5.87 -6.66 7.63
CA ILE A 400 -4.44 -6.47 7.36
C ILE A 400 -4.30 -5.95 5.95
N SER A 401 -3.52 -4.88 5.80
CA SER A 401 -3.02 -4.49 4.50
C SER A 401 -1.60 -3.99 4.57
N PHE A 402 -0.83 -4.39 3.58
CA PHE A 402 0.46 -3.80 3.30
C PHE A 402 0.47 -3.38 1.83
N TYR A 403 1.28 -2.37 1.55
CA TYR A 403 1.44 -1.78 0.25
C TYR A 403 2.89 -1.92 -0.18
N VAL A 404 3.13 -2.48 -1.36
CA VAL A 404 4.46 -2.60 -1.93
C VAL A 404 4.53 -1.75 -3.20
N PRO A 405 5.34 -0.68 -3.23
CA PRO A 405 5.42 0.21 -4.39
C PRO A 405 5.85 -0.50 -5.67
N GLN A 406 6.84 -1.39 -5.58
CA GLN A 406 7.35 -2.16 -6.70
C GLN A 406 7.87 -3.52 -6.23
N MET A 407 7.57 -4.59 -6.97
CA MET A 407 7.99 -5.96 -6.64
C MET A 407 8.10 -6.84 -7.88
N HIS A 408 9.09 -7.74 -7.96
CA HIS A 408 9.17 -8.72 -9.05
C HIS A 408 8.30 -9.95 -8.77
N LEU A 409 7.86 -10.67 -9.81
CA LEU A 409 7.05 -11.90 -9.64
C LEU A 409 7.73 -12.97 -8.78
N THR A 410 9.05 -13.07 -8.85
CA THR A 410 9.85 -13.98 -8.01
C THR A 410 9.77 -13.62 -6.52
N ASP A 411 9.60 -12.35 -6.21
CA ASP A 411 9.52 -11.84 -4.85
C ASP A 411 8.13 -12.12 -4.24
N VAL A 412 7.06 -12.06 -5.06
CA VAL A 412 5.70 -12.44 -4.65
C VAL A 412 5.65 -13.90 -4.21
N LEU A 413 6.35 -14.82 -4.89
CA LEU A 413 6.46 -16.22 -4.45
C LEU A 413 7.16 -16.35 -3.09
N THR A 414 8.14 -15.49 -2.83
CA THR A 414 8.86 -15.45 -1.55
C THR A 414 7.93 -15.05 -0.40
N VAL A 415 6.97 -14.14 -0.62
CA VAL A 415 5.92 -13.75 0.36
C VAL A 415 5.18 -14.97 0.92
N PHE A 416 4.77 -15.91 0.06
CA PHE A 416 3.96 -17.05 0.49
C PHE A 416 4.78 -18.24 1.00
N THR A 417 5.95 -18.46 0.40
CA THR A 417 6.71 -19.71 0.59
C THR A 417 7.96 -19.56 1.45
N ASN A 418 8.38 -18.32 1.74
CA ASN A 418 9.67 -17.99 2.35
C ASN A 418 10.88 -18.56 1.57
N ALA A 419 10.71 -18.80 0.26
CA ALA A 419 11.72 -19.38 -0.61
C ALA A 419 11.76 -18.64 -1.94
N GLN A 420 12.97 -18.40 -2.46
CA GLN A 420 13.15 -17.83 -3.79
C GLN A 420 12.95 -18.87 -4.90
N CYS A 421 12.37 -18.41 -6.01
CA CYS A 421 12.18 -19.16 -7.24
C CYS A 421 12.75 -18.33 -8.41
N SER A 422 13.52 -18.97 -9.31
CA SER A 422 13.97 -18.33 -10.55
C SER A 422 12.93 -18.52 -11.65
N LEU A 423 12.37 -17.42 -12.15
CA LEU A 423 11.49 -17.38 -13.31
C LEU A 423 12.12 -16.45 -14.36
N ASP A 424 12.27 -16.94 -15.60
CA ASP A 424 12.87 -16.20 -16.73
C ASP A 424 11.90 -15.20 -17.40
N VAL A 425 10.88 -14.73 -16.68
CA VAL A 425 9.87 -13.80 -17.22
C VAL A 425 9.98 -12.44 -16.51
N PRO A 426 10.29 -11.34 -17.23
CA PRO A 426 10.41 -10.01 -16.64
C PRO A 426 9.02 -9.45 -16.36
N VAL A 427 8.44 -9.84 -15.22
CA VAL A 427 7.20 -9.29 -14.69
C VAL A 427 7.53 -8.43 -13.47
N SER A 428 7.18 -7.14 -13.55
CA SER A 428 7.23 -6.22 -12.42
C SER A 428 5.82 -5.78 -12.06
N PHE A 429 5.49 -5.93 -10.79
CA PHE A 429 4.29 -5.36 -10.19
C PHE A 429 4.60 -3.99 -9.62
N THR A 430 3.67 -3.06 -9.77
CA THR A 430 3.68 -1.73 -9.17
C THR A 430 2.37 -1.49 -8.45
N ASP A 431 2.41 -0.69 -7.39
CA ASP A 431 1.25 -0.35 -6.57
C ASP A 431 0.54 -1.61 -6.03
N LEU A 432 1.32 -2.61 -5.58
CA LEU A 432 0.80 -3.89 -5.10
C LEU A 432 0.14 -3.70 -3.74
N SER A 433 -1.14 -4.05 -3.67
CA SER A 433 -1.98 -3.95 -2.50
C SER A 433 -2.40 -5.35 -2.05
N PHE A 434 -2.09 -5.68 -0.81
CA PHE A 434 -2.64 -6.87 -0.17
C PHE A 434 -3.76 -6.50 0.80
N LYS A 435 -4.79 -7.34 0.84
CA LYS A 435 -5.93 -7.20 1.76
C LYS A 435 -6.31 -8.55 2.35
N TRP A 436 -6.49 -8.59 3.66
CA TRP A 436 -7.04 -9.73 4.39
C TRP A 436 -8.05 -9.22 5.41
N ALA A 437 -9.24 -9.83 5.49
CA ALA A 437 -10.26 -9.50 6.47
C ALA A 437 -10.63 -10.73 7.31
N GLN A 438 -10.70 -10.59 8.64
CA GLN A 438 -11.01 -11.73 9.52
C GLN A 438 -12.43 -12.28 9.29
N ASN A 439 -13.41 -11.39 9.09
CA ASN A 439 -14.79 -11.74 8.79
C ASN A 439 -15.18 -11.23 7.39
N PRO A 440 -15.28 -12.09 6.36
CA PRO A 440 -15.66 -11.71 5.01
C PRO A 440 -17.18 -11.46 4.86
N MET A 441 -17.91 -11.18 5.95
CA MET A 441 -19.35 -10.83 5.93
C MET A 441 -19.65 -9.46 6.53
N GLU A 442 -18.68 -8.80 7.16
CA GLU A 442 -18.84 -7.48 7.78
C GLU A 442 -17.75 -6.53 7.28
N PRO A 443 -18.10 -5.46 6.53
CA PRO A 443 -17.12 -4.50 6.06
C PRO A 443 -16.55 -3.66 7.20
N VAL A 444 -15.23 -3.49 7.20
CA VAL A 444 -14.47 -2.67 8.15
C VAL A 444 -14.32 -1.27 7.58
N VAL A 445 -14.47 -0.23 8.39
CA VAL A 445 -14.18 1.13 7.94
C VAL A 445 -12.65 1.30 7.89
N LEU A 446 -12.10 1.50 6.70
CA LEU A 446 -10.70 1.78 6.47
C LEU A 446 -10.32 3.19 6.93
N PRO A 447 -9.02 3.47 7.15
CA PRO A 447 -8.56 4.80 7.55
C PRO A 447 -8.85 5.90 6.54
N ASP A 448 -9.12 5.54 5.28
CA ASP A 448 -9.56 6.45 4.22
C ASP A 448 -11.08 6.73 4.23
N GLY A 449 -11.80 6.21 5.23
CA GLY A 449 -13.26 6.31 5.36
C GLY A 449 -14.04 5.41 4.41
N SER A 450 -13.37 4.62 3.56
CA SER A 450 -14.03 3.63 2.73
C SER A 450 -14.36 2.38 3.55
N LEU A 451 -15.30 1.59 3.06
CA LEU A 451 -15.59 0.27 3.62
C LEU A 451 -14.67 -0.74 2.94
N THR A 452 -14.07 -1.67 3.70
CA THR A 452 -13.37 -2.80 3.11
C THR A 452 -14.33 -3.61 2.26
N ASN A 453 -13.86 -4.07 1.10
CA ASN A 453 -14.53 -5.16 0.41
C ASN A 453 -14.46 -6.41 1.29
N MET A 454 -15.51 -7.21 1.24
CA MET A 454 -15.69 -8.41 2.06
C MET A 454 -14.87 -9.58 1.50
N SER A 455 -13.55 -9.44 1.41
CA SER A 455 -12.71 -10.33 0.60
C SER A 455 -11.25 -10.46 1.06
N TYR A 456 -10.57 -11.51 0.57
CA TYR A 456 -9.13 -11.74 0.67
C TYR A 456 -8.51 -11.61 -0.71
N GLY A 457 -7.51 -10.75 -0.92
CA GLY A 457 -7.05 -10.57 -2.30
C GLY A 457 -5.78 -9.76 -2.48
N PHE A 458 -5.31 -9.80 -3.71
CA PHE A 458 -4.19 -9.01 -4.20
C PHE A 458 -4.66 -8.19 -5.38
N SER A 459 -4.33 -6.91 -5.35
CA SER A 459 -4.41 -6.10 -6.55
C SER A 459 -3.07 -5.46 -6.86
N ALA A 460 -2.73 -5.37 -8.14
CA ALA A 460 -1.51 -4.72 -8.58
C ALA A 460 -1.65 -4.23 -10.02
N ALA A 461 -1.00 -3.12 -10.31
CA ALA A 461 -0.61 -2.85 -11.69
C ALA A 461 0.58 -3.75 -12.03
N ALA A 462 0.61 -4.26 -13.25
CA ALA A 462 1.73 -5.04 -13.75
C ALA A 462 2.21 -4.46 -15.08
N ASN A 463 3.53 -4.41 -15.25
CA ASN A 463 4.13 -4.20 -16.55
C ASN A 463 4.74 -5.52 -17.01
N ILE A 464 4.21 -6.07 -18.10
CA ILE A 464 4.72 -7.28 -18.73
C ILE A 464 5.15 -6.88 -20.14
N LEU A 465 6.45 -6.91 -20.43
CA LEU A 465 6.99 -6.62 -21.77
C LEU A 465 6.48 -5.29 -22.39
N ALA A 466 6.41 -4.23 -21.58
CA ALA A 466 5.90 -2.88 -21.92
C ALA A 466 4.36 -2.73 -22.00
N PHE A 467 3.60 -3.76 -21.67
CA PHE A 467 2.14 -3.71 -21.58
C PHE A 467 1.69 -3.40 -20.15
N SER A 468 0.83 -2.40 -20.00
CA SER A 468 0.22 -2.05 -18.71
C SER A 468 -1.02 -2.90 -18.45
N PHE A 469 -0.99 -3.64 -17.35
CA PHE A 469 -2.10 -4.41 -16.83
C PHE A 469 -2.48 -3.91 -15.44
N TYR A 470 -3.71 -4.17 -15.05
CA TYR A 470 -4.14 -4.19 -13.67
C TYR A 470 -4.83 -5.52 -13.43
N GLY A 471 -4.47 -6.20 -12.35
CA GLY A 471 -5.13 -7.41 -11.90
C GLY A 471 -5.59 -7.23 -10.47
N ASP A 472 -6.83 -7.63 -10.19
CA ASP A 472 -7.41 -7.73 -8.87
C ASP A 472 -7.95 -9.14 -8.71
N VAL A 473 -7.36 -9.93 -7.81
CA VAL A 473 -7.80 -11.30 -7.54
C VAL A 473 -8.22 -11.37 -6.10
N GLU A 474 -9.49 -11.63 -5.87
CA GLU A 474 -10.06 -11.69 -4.53
C GLU A 474 -10.80 -13.02 -4.30
N ILE A 475 -10.91 -13.44 -3.06
CA ILE A 475 -11.78 -14.51 -2.61
C ILE A 475 -12.79 -13.86 -1.70
N ASP A 476 -14.05 -13.89 -2.10
CA ASP A 476 -15.17 -13.34 -1.34
C ASP A 476 -16.27 -14.40 -1.16
N MET A 477 -17.08 -14.30 -0.12
CA MET A 477 -18.09 -15.32 0.20
C MET A 477 -19.37 -15.23 -0.66
N THR A 478 -19.58 -14.13 -1.38
CA THR A 478 -20.77 -13.85 -2.22
C THR A 478 -20.56 -14.33 -3.65
N ASN A 479 -19.39 -14.07 -4.22
CA ASN A 479 -19.00 -14.34 -5.60
C ASN A 479 -17.91 -15.42 -5.70
N GLY A 480 -17.37 -15.91 -4.57
CA GLY A 480 -16.34 -16.93 -4.50
C GLY A 480 -14.96 -16.37 -4.86
N LEU A 481 -14.12 -17.14 -5.57
CA LEU A 481 -12.94 -16.59 -6.23
C LEU A 481 -13.37 -15.62 -7.33
N THR A 482 -12.98 -14.36 -7.23
CA THR A 482 -13.13 -13.32 -8.23
C THR A 482 -11.77 -12.92 -8.82
N ALA A 483 -11.75 -12.57 -10.10
CA ALA A 483 -10.58 -11.97 -10.73
C ALA A 483 -11.05 -10.90 -11.71
N ASP A 484 -10.55 -9.68 -11.59
CA ASP A 484 -10.77 -8.58 -12.52
C ASP A 484 -9.41 -8.14 -13.09
N ILE A 485 -9.16 -8.50 -14.34
CA ILE A 485 -7.91 -8.24 -15.03
C ILE A 485 -8.22 -7.37 -16.24
N GLU A 486 -7.70 -6.16 -16.25
CA GLU A 486 -7.82 -5.22 -17.36
C GLU A 486 -6.45 -4.86 -17.91
N MET A 487 -6.35 -4.76 -19.24
CA MET A 487 -5.14 -4.36 -19.94
C MET A 487 -5.39 -3.02 -20.64
N ALA A 488 -4.37 -2.17 -20.70
CA ALA A 488 -4.44 -0.94 -21.51
C ALA A 488 -4.59 -1.31 -22.99
N PRO A 489 -5.43 -0.59 -23.76
CA PRO A 489 -5.46 -0.77 -25.20
C PRO A 489 -4.07 -0.54 -25.79
N LEU A 490 -3.63 -1.45 -26.66
CA LEU A 490 -2.39 -1.29 -27.40
C LEU A 490 -2.71 -0.93 -28.83
N ALA A 491 -2.01 0.08 -29.37
CA ALA A 491 -1.98 0.34 -30.80
C ALA A 491 -0.52 0.52 -31.25
N LEU A 492 -0.08 -0.30 -32.20
CA LEU A 492 1.22 -0.20 -32.87
C LEU A 492 0.98 0.34 -34.29
N GLY A 493 0.70 1.65 -34.38
CA GLY A 493 0.30 2.29 -35.63
C GLY A 493 -0.95 1.62 -36.23
N SER A 494 -1.03 1.51 -37.54
CA SER A 494 -2.10 0.80 -38.24
C SER A 494 -1.91 -0.71 -38.28
N ILE A 495 -0.80 -1.26 -37.77
CA ILE A 495 -0.41 -2.66 -37.99
C ILE A 495 -1.07 -3.60 -36.99
N PHE A 496 -1.23 -3.15 -35.74
CA PHE A 496 -1.77 -3.97 -34.67
C PHE A 496 -2.52 -3.08 -33.68
N SER A 497 -3.77 -3.44 -33.37
CA SER A 497 -4.48 -2.95 -32.21
C SER A 497 -4.91 -4.11 -31.34
N LEU A 498 -4.93 -3.89 -30.04
CA LEU A 498 -5.51 -4.79 -29.07
C LEU A 498 -6.39 -3.93 -28.17
N GLY A 499 -7.69 -3.99 -28.43
CA GLY A 499 -8.72 -3.30 -27.68
C GLY A 499 -9.65 -4.28 -26.96
N GLY A 500 -10.71 -3.74 -26.38
CA GLY A 500 -11.77 -4.51 -25.72
C GLY A 500 -12.80 -3.57 -25.08
N ASP A 501 -13.71 -4.15 -24.30
CA ASP A 501 -14.72 -3.38 -23.55
C ASP A 501 -14.30 -3.07 -22.10
N GLY A 502 -13.01 -3.20 -21.78
CA GLY A 502 -12.46 -2.82 -20.48
C GLY A 502 -12.79 -1.38 -20.13
N THR A 503 -13.27 -1.16 -18.91
CA THR A 503 -13.72 0.16 -18.43
C THR A 503 -12.58 1.05 -17.98
N GLY A 504 -11.35 0.51 -17.94
CA GLY A 504 -10.19 1.16 -17.38
C GLY A 504 -10.21 1.09 -15.86
N VAL A 505 -9.02 1.19 -15.26
CA VAL A 505 -8.83 1.14 -13.81
C VAL A 505 -8.26 2.46 -13.33
N SER A 506 -8.88 3.02 -12.31
CA SER A 506 -8.40 4.24 -11.63
C SER A 506 -8.36 4.03 -10.13
N ILE A 507 -7.33 4.56 -9.49
CA ILE A 507 -7.14 4.55 -8.04
C ILE A 507 -7.18 5.96 -7.49
N LYS A 508 -7.47 6.11 -6.19
CA LYS A 508 -7.32 7.40 -5.51
C LYS A 508 -5.84 7.71 -5.26
N VAL A 509 -5.46 8.96 -5.50
CA VAL A 509 -4.12 9.49 -5.22
C VAL A 509 -4.17 10.77 -4.39
N ASP A 510 -3.10 11.00 -3.62
CA ASP A 510 -2.87 12.23 -2.88
C ASP A 510 -2.58 13.43 -3.80
N ALA A 511 -2.38 14.62 -3.21
CA ALA A 511 -2.07 15.85 -3.94
C ALA A 511 -0.74 15.82 -4.71
N SER A 512 0.14 14.85 -4.42
CA SER A 512 1.42 14.64 -5.12
C SER A 512 1.32 13.56 -6.21
N GLY A 513 0.16 12.92 -6.39
CA GLY A 513 -0.06 11.87 -7.37
C GLY A 513 0.34 10.45 -6.90
N ASN A 514 0.66 10.28 -5.61
CA ASN A 514 0.96 8.96 -5.04
C ASN A 514 -0.35 8.23 -4.69
N PRO A 515 -0.44 6.90 -4.91
CA PRO A 515 -1.55 6.08 -4.44
C PRO A 515 -1.85 6.34 -2.96
N ILE A 516 -3.14 6.45 -2.62
CA ILE A 516 -3.52 6.49 -1.21
C ILE A 516 -3.21 5.14 -0.60
N LYS A 517 -2.18 5.14 0.23
CA LYS A 517 -1.67 4.00 0.96
C LYS A 517 -2.75 3.43 1.88
N ASN A 518 -3.13 2.18 1.67
CA ASN A 518 -4.04 1.47 2.56
C ASN A 518 -3.35 0.96 3.84
N ASN A 519 -2.01 0.98 3.87
CA ASN A 519 -1.17 0.58 5.01
C ASN A 519 -0.85 1.74 5.98
N GLN A 520 -1.62 2.82 5.97
CA GLN A 520 -1.46 3.93 6.91
C GLN A 520 -2.78 4.28 7.59
N LEU A 521 -2.74 4.44 8.92
CA LEU A 521 -3.85 4.96 9.69
C LEU A 521 -3.88 6.49 9.56
N ALA A 522 -5.00 7.06 9.11
CA ALA A 522 -5.22 8.51 9.14
C ALA A 522 -5.52 8.94 10.58
N THR A 523 -4.48 9.40 11.29
CA THR A 523 -4.56 9.78 12.70
C THR A 523 -4.54 11.29 12.92
N THR A 524 -4.43 12.09 11.86
CA THR A 524 -4.40 13.56 11.92
C THR A 524 -5.40 14.20 10.95
N ALA A 525 -5.91 15.39 11.29
CA ALA A 525 -6.82 16.16 10.44
C ALA A 525 -6.20 16.51 9.06
N ALA A 526 -4.88 16.67 8.99
CA ALA A 526 -4.15 16.95 7.74
C ALA A 526 -4.13 15.73 6.80
N GLN A 527 -3.92 14.52 7.32
CA GLN A 527 -4.04 13.28 6.53
C GLN A 527 -5.48 13.10 6.02
N GLN A 528 -6.47 13.46 6.82
CA GLN A 528 -7.88 13.41 6.44
C GLN A 528 -8.26 14.48 5.41
N GLN A 529 -7.66 15.66 5.45
CA GLN A 529 -7.77 16.67 4.39
C GLN A 529 -7.11 16.21 3.08
N ALA A 530 -5.96 15.53 3.13
CA ALA A 530 -5.33 14.94 1.95
C ALA A 530 -6.21 13.84 1.32
N LEU A 531 -6.91 13.07 2.16
CA LEU A 531 -7.92 12.08 1.77
C LEU A 531 -9.18 12.71 1.16
N ASN A 532 -9.69 13.78 1.76
CA ASN A 532 -10.84 14.53 1.24
C ASN A 532 -10.52 15.29 -0.05
N GLY A 533 -9.25 15.66 -0.26
CA GLY A 533 -8.73 16.29 -1.47
C GLY A 533 -8.20 15.33 -2.52
N ALA A 534 -8.37 14.02 -2.32
CA ALA A 534 -7.88 12.97 -3.21
C ALA A 534 -8.46 13.10 -4.63
N SER A 535 -7.63 12.82 -5.62
CA SER A 535 -8.05 12.77 -7.03
C SER A 535 -7.92 11.35 -7.58
N MET A 536 -8.55 11.06 -8.72
CA MET A 536 -8.43 9.75 -9.37
C MET A 536 -7.24 9.78 -10.34
N LYS A 537 -6.31 8.83 -10.19
CA LYS A 537 -5.26 8.53 -11.18
C LYS A 537 -5.66 7.29 -11.96
N GLN A 538 -5.70 7.43 -13.28
CA GLN A 538 -5.93 6.31 -14.18
C GLN A 538 -4.66 5.47 -14.31
N LEU A 539 -4.72 4.20 -13.90
CA LEU A 539 -3.63 3.23 -14.06
C LEU A 539 -3.71 2.55 -15.42
N VAL A 540 -4.93 2.19 -15.82
CA VAL A 540 -5.23 1.54 -17.10
C VAL A 540 -6.32 2.35 -17.80
N PRO A 541 -6.07 2.88 -19.01
CA PRO A 541 -7.11 3.57 -19.76
C PRO A 541 -8.17 2.60 -20.28
N PRO A 542 -9.44 3.04 -20.44
CA PRO A 542 -10.53 2.24 -20.99
C PRO A 542 -10.25 1.83 -22.44
N GLY A 543 -10.96 0.79 -22.89
CA GLY A 543 -10.97 0.33 -24.28
C GLY A 543 -9.99 -0.79 -24.59
N GLY A 544 -9.34 -1.37 -23.59
CA GLY A 544 -8.47 -2.54 -23.74
C GLY A 544 -9.15 -3.86 -23.34
N PRO A 545 -8.44 -5.00 -23.48
CA PRO A 545 -8.96 -6.31 -23.10
C PRO A 545 -9.31 -6.42 -21.61
N VAL A 546 -10.32 -7.24 -21.31
CA VAL A 546 -10.79 -7.51 -19.95
C VAL A 546 -11.09 -8.99 -19.74
N LEU A 547 -10.71 -9.50 -18.57
CA LEU A 547 -11.11 -10.79 -18.02
C LEU A 547 -11.70 -10.53 -16.64
N LYS A 548 -13.01 -10.76 -16.48
CA LYS A 548 -13.67 -10.83 -15.18
C LYS A 548 -14.12 -12.26 -14.92
N LEU A 549 -13.76 -12.83 -13.78
CA LEU A 549 -14.15 -14.16 -13.35
C LEU A 549 -14.78 -14.07 -11.97
N GLN A 550 -15.80 -14.87 -11.71
CA GLN A 550 -16.37 -15.12 -10.39
C GLN A 550 -16.98 -16.53 -10.36
N THR A 551 -17.00 -17.18 -9.20
CA THR A 551 -17.32 -18.61 -9.11
C THR A 551 -18.69 -18.92 -8.50
N PHE A 552 -19.31 -17.99 -7.76
CA PHE A 552 -20.60 -18.20 -7.10
C PHE A 552 -21.77 -17.40 -7.68
N ALA A 553 -21.51 -16.36 -8.50
CA ALA A 553 -22.54 -15.52 -9.10
C ALA A 553 -22.36 -15.38 -10.63
N SER A 554 -23.48 -15.21 -11.35
CA SER A 554 -23.47 -14.98 -12.80
C SER A 554 -23.36 -13.48 -13.11
N PRO A 555 -22.60 -13.05 -14.14
CA PRO A 555 -21.86 -13.89 -15.09
C PRO A 555 -20.57 -14.46 -14.48
N PHE A 556 -20.33 -15.76 -14.65
CA PHE A 556 -19.17 -16.45 -14.07
C PHE A 556 -17.84 -16.10 -14.76
N LEU A 557 -17.92 -15.72 -16.03
CA LEU A 557 -16.79 -15.31 -16.85
C LEU A 557 -17.25 -14.27 -17.86
N HIS A 558 -16.61 -13.11 -17.84
CA HIS A 558 -16.64 -12.10 -18.89
C HIS A 558 -15.23 -12.01 -19.47
N LEU A 559 -15.07 -12.37 -20.73
CA LEU A 559 -13.79 -12.28 -21.43
C LEU A 559 -14.04 -11.51 -22.73
N ASN A 560 -13.42 -10.35 -22.86
CA ASN A 560 -13.52 -9.53 -24.05
C ASN A 560 -12.12 -9.03 -24.44
N GLY A 561 -11.75 -9.31 -25.67
CA GLY A 561 -10.55 -8.77 -26.29
C GLY A 561 -10.78 -8.73 -27.79
N ALA A 562 -10.56 -7.56 -28.38
CA ALA A 562 -10.59 -7.34 -29.81
C ALA A 562 -9.15 -7.15 -30.26
N VAL A 563 -8.58 -8.20 -30.86
CA VAL A 563 -7.30 -8.09 -31.56
C VAL A 563 -7.62 -7.67 -32.99
N SER A 564 -7.09 -6.53 -33.41
CA SER A 564 -7.04 -6.17 -34.82
C SER A 564 -5.60 -6.25 -35.29
N LEU A 565 -5.42 -6.86 -36.45
CA LEU A 565 -4.19 -6.80 -37.21
C LEU A 565 -4.59 -6.03 -38.48
N PHE A 566 -3.94 -4.89 -38.71
CA PHE A 566 -4.22 -3.97 -39.82
C PHE A 566 -5.55 -3.17 -39.66
N GLU A 567 -5.65 -2.24 -38.69
CA GLU A 567 -6.81 -1.33 -38.59
C GLU A 567 -6.80 -0.29 -39.72
N LEU A 568 -7.81 -0.36 -40.58
CA LEU A 568 -8.10 0.67 -41.58
C LEU A 568 -9.13 1.64 -41.00
N ASP A 569 -8.64 2.79 -40.54
CA ASP A 569 -9.49 3.90 -40.12
C ASP A 569 -10.34 4.40 -41.30
N ASN A 570 -11.64 4.10 -41.23
CA ASN A 570 -12.77 4.83 -41.79
C ASN A 570 -12.47 5.66 -43.06
N THR A 571 -12.50 5.00 -44.23
CA THR A 571 -12.70 5.69 -45.51
C THR A 571 -14.01 5.23 -46.14
N SER A 572 -14.74 6.22 -46.63
CA SER A 572 -16.03 6.13 -47.33
C SER A 572 -16.09 4.99 -48.33
N SER A 573 -17.29 4.45 -48.52
CA SER A 573 -17.68 3.50 -49.58
C SER A 573 -16.75 3.48 -50.80
N SER A 574 -16.41 2.26 -51.23
CA SER A 574 -15.49 1.82 -52.28
C SER A 574 -14.03 1.66 -51.83
N ASP A 575 -13.69 0.37 -51.74
CA ASP A 575 -12.36 -0.22 -51.90
C ASP A 575 -11.45 -0.24 -50.66
N LEU A 576 -11.67 -1.26 -49.83
CA LEU A 576 -10.58 -1.84 -49.06
C LEU A 576 -9.58 -2.47 -50.04
N ILE A 577 -8.57 -1.70 -50.44
CA ILE A 577 -7.45 -2.20 -51.26
C ILE A 577 -6.39 -2.75 -50.32
N LEU A 578 -6.45 -4.07 -50.08
CA LEU A 578 -5.42 -4.81 -49.34
C LEU A 578 -4.30 -5.20 -50.29
N HIS A 579 -3.22 -4.42 -50.38
CA HIS A 579 -2.02 -4.84 -51.13
C HIS A 579 -1.30 -5.96 -50.39
N VAL A 580 -1.66 -7.20 -50.70
CA VAL A 580 -0.87 -8.38 -50.31
C VAL A 580 0.01 -8.74 -51.49
N GLY A 581 1.29 -8.42 -51.36
CA GLY A 581 2.32 -8.75 -52.34
C GLY A 581 3.52 -9.38 -51.65
N GLY A 582 4.26 -10.17 -52.40
CA GLY A 582 5.51 -10.75 -51.95
C GLY A 582 6.44 -10.91 -53.14
N SER A 583 7.73 -10.78 -52.91
CA SER A 583 8.72 -11.14 -53.91
C SER A 583 9.79 -12.02 -53.30
N PHE A 584 10.39 -12.85 -54.12
CA PHE A 584 11.58 -13.60 -53.76
C PHE A 584 12.64 -13.39 -54.82
N GLY A 585 13.90 -13.37 -54.38
CA GLY A 585 15.04 -13.42 -55.29
C GLY A 585 15.21 -14.84 -55.79
N PHE A 586 15.35 -14.99 -57.10
CA PHE A 586 15.73 -16.25 -57.74
C PHE A 586 16.86 -15.97 -58.73
N GLY A 587 18.08 -16.33 -58.34
CA GLY A 587 19.29 -15.82 -59.01
C GLY A 587 19.38 -14.29 -58.87
N ASP A 588 19.70 -13.60 -59.97
CA ASP A 588 19.75 -12.13 -60.04
C ASP A 588 18.39 -11.49 -60.37
N SER A 589 17.30 -12.28 -60.46
CA SER A 589 15.96 -11.81 -60.79
C SER A 589 15.06 -11.74 -59.56
N THR A 590 14.18 -10.74 -59.53
CA THR A 590 13.13 -10.60 -58.51
C THR A 590 11.81 -11.11 -59.08
N CYS A 591 11.31 -12.23 -58.57
CA CYS A 591 9.99 -12.76 -58.92
C CYS A 591 8.96 -12.17 -57.97
N SER A 592 7.91 -11.52 -58.49
CA SER A 592 6.82 -10.95 -57.69
C SER A 592 5.58 -11.82 -57.82
N PHE A 593 4.91 -12.07 -56.69
CA PHE A 593 3.59 -12.70 -56.64
C PHE A 593 2.45 -11.73 -56.97
N GLY A 594 2.77 -10.52 -57.44
CA GLY A 594 1.78 -9.48 -57.77
C GLY A 594 1.12 -8.87 -56.54
N ASP A 595 0.29 -7.86 -56.78
CA ASP A 595 -0.57 -7.29 -55.75
C ASP A 595 -1.93 -8.00 -55.82
N PHE A 596 -2.36 -8.61 -54.72
CA PHE A 596 -3.74 -9.05 -54.58
C PHE A 596 -4.65 -7.83 -54.39
N THR A 597 -5.70 -7.69 -55.19
CA THR A 597 -6.76 -6.69 -54.98
C THR A 597 -8.08 -7.43 -54.86
N ALA A 598 -8.67 -7.44 -53.66
CA ALA A 598 -9.92 -8.12 -53.40
C ALA A 598 -11.12 -7.16 -53.59
N ASP A 599 -11.79 -7.22 -54.74
CA ASP A 599 -13.16 -6.72 -54.89
C ASP A 599 -14.13 -7.89 -54.66
N VAL A 600 -14.20 -8.37 -53.42
CA VAL A 600 -15.05 -9.49 -53.06
C VAL A 600 -15.89 -9.10 -51.85
N HIS A 601 -17.15 -9.50 -51.86
CA HIS A 601 -18.07 -9.38 -50.73
C HIS A 601 -17.63 -10.37 -49.63
N ILE A 602 -16.57 -10.03 -48.88
CA ILE A 602 -15.98 -10.90 -47.87
C ILE A 602 -16.85 -10.87 -46.61
N GLN A 603 -17.53 -11.97 -46.30
CA GLN A 603 -18.40 -12.07 -45.12
C GLN A 603 -17.66 -12.58 -43.89
N ARG A 604 -16.54 -13.29 -44.05
CA ARG A 604 -15.73 -13.89 -42.96
C ARG A 604 -14.23 -13.80 -43.26
N LEU A 605 -13.41 -13.65 -42.22
CA LEU A 605 -11.94 -13.60 -42.33
C LEU A 605 -11.34 -14.82 -43.03
N SER A 606 -11.95 -16.01 -42.85
CA SER A 606 -11.55 -17.23 -43.55
C SER A 606 -11.64 -17.10 -45.07
N ASP A 607 -12.59 -16.31 -45.57
CA ASP A 607 -12.84 -16.15 -47.00
C ASP A 607 -11.76 -15.23 -47.61
N LEU A 608 -11.33 -14.20 -46.86
CA LEU A 608 -10.18 -13.36 -47.22
C LEU A 608 -8.88 -14.17 -47.24
N LEU A 609 -8.62 -14.95 -46.19
CA LEU A 609 -7.41 -15.78 -46.11
C LEU A 609 -7.38 -16.83 -47.23
N SER A 610 -8.52 -17.46 -47.53
CA SER A 610 -8.63 -18.41 -48.64
C SER A 610 -8.42 -17.75 -49.99
N ALA A 611 -8.92 -16.52 -50.19
CA ALA A 611 -8.71 -15.77 -51.42
C ALA A 611 -7.25 -15.31 -51.60
N ILE A 612 -6.59 -14.87 -50.52
CA ILE A 612 -5.16 -14.55 -50.51
C ILE A 612 -4.33 -15.80 -50.82
N ILE A 613 -4.61 -16.93 -50.15
CA ILE A 613 -3.93 -18.20 -50.41
C ILE A 613 -4.12 -18.62 -51.87
N THR A 614 -5.36 -18.56 -52.39
CA THR A 614 -5.65 -18.91 -53.79
C THR A 614 -4.91 -18.00 -54.75
N ASN A 615 -4.85 -16.69 -54.48
CA ASN A 615 -4.13 -15.73 -55.32
C ASN A 615 -2.62 -15.95 -55.28
N MET A 616 -2.05 -16.22 -54.10
CA MET A 616 -0.65 -16.59 -53.95
C MET A 616 -0.33 -17.89 -54.69
N GLU A 617 -1.18 -18.91 -54.58
CA GLU A 617 -1.04 -20.18 -55.31
C GLU A 617 -1.07 -19.97 -56.82
N GLN A 618 -2.05 -19.21 -57.34
CA GLN A 618 -2.17 -18.91 -58.76
C GLN A 618 -1.00 -18.08 -59.30
N ASN A 619 -0.58 -17.04 -58.57
CA ASN A 619 0.53 -16.18 -59.00
C ASN A 619 1.88 -16.91 -58.88
N ALA A 620 2.05 -17.78 -57.87
CA ALA A 620 3.22 -18.65 -57.78
C ALA A 620 3.24 -19.66 -58.94
N GLU A 621 2.11 -20.31 -59.23
CA GLU A 621 1.97 -21.20 -60.38
C GLU A 621 2.30 -20.48 -61.69
N GLN A 622 1.84 -19.23 -61.86
CA GLN A 622 2.15 -18.42 -63.03
C GLN A 622 3.64 -18.08 -63.13
N VAL A 623 4.30 -17.69 -62.03
CA VAL A 623 5.75 -17.45 -62.02
C VAL A 623 6.53 -18.70 -62.45
N PHE A 624 6.19 -19.87 -61.90
CA PHE A 624 6.84 -21.12 -62.31
C PHE A 624 6.50 -21.48 -63.76
N THR A 625 5.29 -21.20 -64.24
CA THR A 625 4.88 -21.40 -65.63
C THR A 625 5.64 -20.46 -66.58
N ASP A 626 5.87 -19.21 -66.21
CA ASP A 626 6.63 -18.27 -67.03
C ASP A 626 8.10 -18.69 -67.12
N MET A 627 8.67 -19.20 -66.03
CA MET A 627 10.07 -19.63 -65.97
C MET A 627 10.32 -21.00 -66.61
N LEU A 628 9.40 -21.95 -66.44
CA LEU A 628 9.59 -23.38 -66.75
C LEU A 628 8.50 -23.97 -67.65
N GLY A 629 7.44 -23.24 -67.96
CA GLY A 629 6.28 -23.78 -68.68
C GLY A 629 6.52 -24.04 -70.17
N THR A 630 7.56 -23.44 -70.74
CA THR A 630 7.99 -23.72 -72.12
C THR A 630 9.47 -24.07 -72.18
N GLY A 631 9.85 -24.87 -73.18
CA GLY A 631 11.25 -25.23 -73.41
C GLY A 631 12.14 -23.99 -73.66
N ALA A 632 11.61 -22.97 -74.34
CA ALA A 632 12.30 -21.72 -74.59
C ALA A 632 12.56 -20.94 -73.29
N SER A 633 11.54 -20.75 -72.45
CA SER A 633 11.70 -20.11 -71.14
C SER A 633 12.74 -20.84 -70.28
N TRP A 634 12.66 -22.18 -70.26
CA TRP A 634 13.59 -22.99 -69.50
C TRP A 634 15.03 -22.87 -70.01
N ALA A 635 15.25 -23.03 -71.32
CA ALA A 635 16.57 -22.91 -71.93
C ALA A 635 17.15 -21.50 -71.73
N PHE A 636 16.31 -20.46 -71.79
CA PHE A 636 16.72 -19.10 -71.46
C PHE A 636 17.24 -18.98 -70.03
N ASN A 637 16.52 -19.54 -69.06
CA ASN A 637 16.94 -19.52 -67.66
C ASN A 637 18.21 -20.35 -67.41
N VAL A 638 18.43 -21.45 -68.13
CA VAL A 638 19.72 -22.18 -68.09
C VAL A 638 20.85 -21.30 -68.61
N LYS A 639 20.64 -20.63 -69.75
CA LYS A 639 21.65 -19.73 -70.35
C LYS A 639 21.99 -18.55 -69.43
N GLN A 640 21.01 -17.98 -68.73
CA GLN A 640 21.22 -16.92 -67.75
C GLN A 640 21.82 -17.41 -66.43
N ALA A 641 22.18 -18.70 -66.30
CA ALA A 641 22.64 -19.34 -65.07
C ALA A 641 21.64 -19.25 -63.90
N VAL A 642 20.38 -18.97 -64.20
CA VAL A 642 19.26 -19.01 -63.24
C VAL A 642 18.95 -20.47 -62.86
N ILE A 643 19.06 -21.38 -63.84
CA ILE A 643 19.03 -22.83 -63.61
C ILE A 643 20.44 -23.36 -63.82
N THR A 644 20.99 -24.02 -62.79
CA THR A 644 22.35 -24.58 -62.80
C THR A 644 22.32 -26.11 -62.66
N GLY A 645 23.45 -26.77 -62.92
CA GLY A 645 23.56 -28.24 -62.81
C GLY A 645 22.87 -29.01 -63.94
N VAL A 646 22.73 -28.39 -65.12
CA VAL A 646 22.15 -29.02 -66.31
C VAL A 646 23.27 -29.62 -67.15
N ASP A 647 23.28 -30.95 -67.29
CA ASP A 647 24.29 -31.67 -68.06
C ASP A 647 24.10 -31.51 -69.58
N SER A 648 22.85 -31.42 -70.05
CA SER A 648 22.54 -31.24 -71.48
C SER A 648 21.21 -30.51 -71.69
N VAL A 649 21.27 -29.34 -72.32
CA VAL A 649 20.09 -28.53 -72.70
C VAL A 649 19.21 -29.31 -73.69
N ALA A 650 19.82 -29.95 -74.70
CA ALA A 650 19.08 -30.75 -75.68
C ALA A 650 18.34 -31.93 -75.05
N SER A 651 18.93 -32.60 -74.06
CA SER A 651 18.28 -33.72 -73.37
C SER A 651 16.99 -33.29 -72.68
N VAL A 652 17.00 -32.14 -72.00
CA VAL A 652 15.81 -31.66 -71.29
C VAL A 652 14.76 -31.15 -72.26
N LEU A 653 15.16 -30.38 -73.28
CA LEU A 653 14.23 -29.94 -74.33
C LEU A 653 13.54 -31.12 -75.02
N HIS A 654 14.26 -32.21 -75.27
CA HIS A 654 13.69 -33.42 -75.83
C HIS A 654 12.80 -34.17 -74.83
N ASN A 655 13.31 -34.52 -73.65
CA ASN A 655 12.64 -35.45 -72.73
C ASN A 655 11.51 -34.79 -71.93
N VAL A 656 11.65 -33.51 -71.58
CA VAL A 656 10.68 -32.78 -70.74
C VAL A 656 9.71 -31.98 -71.59
N TYR A 657 10.23 -31.28 -72.61
CA TYR A 657 9.40 -30.42 -73.48
C TYR A 657 8.98 -31.09 -74.78
N ASN A 658 9.33 -32.37 -74.97
CA ASN A 658 8.92 -33.20 -76.10
C ASN A 658 9.27 -32.59 -77.47
N GLN A 659 10.43 -31.93 -77.56
CA GLN A 659 10.93 -31.34 -78.80
C GLN A 659 11.78 -32.32 -79.61
N ASP A 660 11.63 -32.33 -80.94
CA ASP A 660 12.56 -33.02 -81.83
C ASP A 660 13.86 -32.20 -82.04
N ALA A 661 14.85 -32.78 -82.72
CA ALA A 661 16.16 -32.15 -82.87
C ALA A 661 16.13 -30.78 -83.61
N ALA A 662 15.21 -30.60 -84.57
CA ALA A 662 15.05 -29.33 -85.26
C ALA A 662 14.42 -28.28 -84.36
N GLN A 663 13.41 -28.68 -83.58
CA GLN A 663 12.77 -27.83 -82.56
C GLN A 663 13.73 -27.45 -81.43
N VAL A 664 14.62 -28.36 -81.02
CA VAL A 664 15.69 -28.08 -80.05
C VAL A 664 16.66 -27.04 -80.60
N ALA A 665 17.13 -27.21 -81.84
CA ALA A 665 18.04 -26.26 -82.47
C ALA A 665 17.41 -24.87 -82.62
N LEU A 666 16.14 -24.80 -83.05
CA LEU A 666 15.35 -23.57 -83.13
C LEU A 666 15.20 -22.90 -81.76
N THR A 667 14.77 -23.65 -80.75
CA THR A 667 14.56 -23.11 -79.39
C THR A 667 15.85 -22.56 -78.80
N MET A 668 16.98 -23.27 -79.00
CA MET A 668 18.28 -22.79 -78.53
C MET A 668 18.74 -21.55 -79.33
N GLU A 669 18.46 -21.47 -80.62
CA GLU A 669 18.76 -20.29 -81.45
C GLU A 669 17.93 -19.06 -81.02
N ASP A 670 16.61 -19.22 -80.85
CA ASP A 670 15.70 -18.16 -80.41
C ASP A 670 16.11 -17.58 -79.05
N VAL A 671 16.64 -18.42 -78.17
CA VAL A 671 17.18 -18.05 -76.85
C VAL A 671 18.59 -17.45 -76.95
N GLY A 672 19.24 -17.60 -78.10
CA GLY A 672 20.52 -17.03 -78.47
C GLY A 672 21.74 -17.87 -78.07
N TYR A 673 21.60 -19.19 -77.91
CA TYR A 673 22.76 -20.07 -77.79
C TYR A 673 23.66 -19.94 -79.02
N THR A 674 24.97 -20.12 -78.83
CA THR A 674 25.88 -20.01 -79.96
C THR A 674 25.71 -21.20 -80.90
N ALA A 675 26.05 -21.01 -82.17
CA ALA A 675 26.02 -22.10 -83.16
C ALA A 675 26.86 -23.31 -82.70
N GLN A 676 27.97 -23.07 -81.99
CA GLN A 676 28.80 -24.13 -81.42
C GLN A 676 28.07 -24.91 -80.31
N ASP A 677 27.36 -24.22 -79.41
CA ASP A 677 26.59 -24.87 -78.34
C ASP A 677 25.50 -25.76 -78.92
N VAL A 678 24.79 -25.27 -79.95
CA VAL A 678 23.74 -26.04 -80.63
C VAL A 678 24.32 -27.24 -81.37
N ALA A 679 25.39 -27.05 -82.15
CA ALA A 679 26.06 -28.16 -82.84
C ALA A 679 26.55 -29.24 -81.85
N SER A 680 27.12 -28.82 -80.71
CA SER A 680 27.58 -29.73 -79.65
C SER A 680 26.42 -30.50 -79.05
N ALA A 681 25.29 -29.83 -78.80
CA ALA A 681 24.10 -30.45 -78.24
C ALA A 681 23.47 -31.47 -79.22
N LEU A 682 23.40 -31.13 -80.51
CA LEU A 682 22.91 -32.03 -81.56
C LEU A 682 23.80 -33.26 -81.74
N GLN A 683 25.12 -33.08 -81.72
CA GLN A 683 26.07 -34.18 -81.84
C GLN A 683 26.07 -35.08 -80.61
N SER A 684 26.16 -34.50 -79.42
CA SER A 684 26.36 -35.27 -78.18
C SER A 684 25.11 -35.99 -77.69
N PHE A 685 23.93 -35.40 -77.88
CA PHE A 685 22.67 -35.99 -77.42
C PHE A 685 21.95 -36.79 -78.50
N PHE A 686 21.80 -36.23 -79.70
CA PHE A 686 21.11 -36.92 -80.80
C PHE A 686 22.02 -37.81 -81.63
N GLY A 687 23.34 -37.75 -81.45
CA GLY A 687 24.29 -38.57 -82.20
C GLY A 687 24.37 -38.21 -83.69
N MET A 688 24.00 -36.98 -84.05
CA MET A 688 23.93 -36.54 -85.45
C MET A 688 25.30 -36.43 -86.10
N SER A 689 25.38 -36.80 -87.37
CA SER A 689 26.55 -36.57 -88.23
C SER A 689 26.70 -35.10 -88.62
N GLU A 690 27.85 -34.71 -89.18
CA GLU A 690 28.18 -33.34 -89.61
C GLU A 690 27.11 -32.78 -90.57
N LYS A 691 26.62 -33.61 -91.49
CA LYS A 691 25.61 -33.22 -92.48
C LYS A 691 24.24 -33.01 -91.83
N GLU A 692 23.85 -33.90 -90.92
CA GLU A 692 22.58 -33.82 -90.19
C GLU A 692 22.57 -32.61 -89.26
N VAL A 693 23.68 -32.32 -88.57
CA VAL A 693 23.85 -31.10 -87.77
C VAL A 693 23.72 -29.86 -88.65
N ALA A 694 24.44 -29.80 -89.78
CA ALA A 694 24.38 -28.65 -90.68
C ALA A 694 22.96 -28.38 -91.22
N GLN A 695 22.24 -29.43 -91.60
CA GLN A 695 20.86 -29.32 -92.09
C GLN A 695 19.89 -28.89 -90.98
N THR A 696 20.05 -29.42 -89.78
CA THR A 696 19.21 -29.08 -88.62
C THR A 696 19.44 -27.63 -88.20
N MET A 697 20.69 -27.17 -88.17
CA MET A 697 21.02 -25.78 -87.87
C MET A 697 20.57 -24.80 -88.96
N GLN A 698 20.57 -25.23 -90.23
CA GLN A 698 20.02 -24.44 -91.33
C GLN A 698 18.50 -24.25 -91.19
N GLN A 699 17.77 -25.30 -90.76
CA GLN A 699 16.36 -25.21 -90.44
C GLN A 699 16.10 -24.30 -89.23
N ALA A 700 17.05 -24.24 -88.30
CA ALA A 700 17.08 -23.29 -87.19
C ALA A 700 17.58 -21.89 -87.55
N ALA A 701 17.63 -21.55 -88.85
CA ALA A 701 17.99 -20.23 -89.37
C ALA A 701 19.43 -19.75 -89.09
N TYR A 702 20.34 -20.62 -88.63
CA TYR A 702 21.76 -20.27 -88.56
C TYR A 702 22.33 -19.98 -89.96
N THR A 703 23.25 -19.03 -90.05
CA THR A 703 23.96 -18.76 -91.31
C THR A 703 24.99 -19.84 -91.58
N GLY A 704 25.30 -20.10 -92.86
CA GLY A 704 26.31 -21.11 -93.18
C GLY A 704 27.71 -20.77 -92.65
N GLU A 705 28.03 -19.50 -92.38
CA GLU A 705 29.28 -19.11 -91.70
C GLU A 705 29.31 -19.57 -90.25
N GLN A 706 28.20 -19.36 -89.53
CA GLN A 706 28.03 -19.82 -88.15
C GLN A 706 28.07 -21.35 -88.07
N VAL A 707 27.41 -22.05 -89.00
CA VAL A 707 27.44 -23.51 -89.08
C VAL A 707 28.83 -24.03 -89.40
N ALA A 708 29.56 -23.41 -90.35
CA ALA A 708 30.92 -23.83 -90.69
C ALA A 708 31.87 -23.76 -89.49
N GLY A 709 31.81 -22.65 -88.74
CA GLY A 709 32.58 -22.49 -87.50
C GLY A 709 32.20 -23.50 -86.43
N ALA A 710 30.90 -23.74 -86.25
CA ALA A 710 30.39 -24.71 -85.27
C ALA A 710 30.80 -26.15 -85.59
N LEU A 711 30.66 -26.58 -86.85
CA LEU A 711 31.08 -27.91 -87.30
C LEU A 711 32.58 -28.12 -87.07
N ARG A 712 33.39 -27.11 -87.39
CA ARG A 712 34.84 -27.14 -87.13
C ARG A 712 35.14 -27.33 -85.65
N ALA A 713 34.41 -26.63 -84.77
CA ALA A 713 34.62 -26.71 -83.33
C ALA A 713 34.21 -28.07 -82.74
N VAL A 714 33.13 -28.67 -83.26
CA VAL A 714 32.53 -29.89 -82.68
C VAL A 714 33.11 -31.18 -83.27
N PHE A 715 33.29 -31.24 -84.59
CA PHE A 715 33.73 -32.43 -85.31
C PHE A 715 35.23 -32.41 -85.64
N GLY A 716 35.88 -31.25 -85.50
CA GLY A 716 37.31 -31.07 -85.73
C GLY A 716 37.65 -30.37 -87.04
N ASN A 717 38.95 -30.32 -87.36
CA ASN A 717 39.49 -29.54 -88.48
C ASN A 717 39.52 -30.33 -89.81
N ASP A 718 38.39 -30.91 -90.22
CA ASP A 718 38.28 -31.59 -91.51
C ASP A 718 37.56 -30.68 -92.53
N ALA A 719 38.35 -30.06 -93.42
CA ALA A 719 37.83 -29.17 -94.45
C ALA A 719 36.91 -29.90 -95.44
N GLU A 720 37.12 -31.19 -95.69
CA GLU A 720 36.31 -31.99 -96.61
C GLU A 720 34.92 -32.23 -96.03
N GLN A 721 34.84 -32.66 -94.77
CA GLN A 721 33.57 -32.92 -94.09
C GLN A 721 32.73 -31.64 -93.94
N ILE A 722 33.35 -30.52 -93.57
CA ILE A 722 32.66 -29.22 -93.45
C ILE A 722 32.18 -28.73 -94.82
N THR A 723 33.01 -28.85 -95.88
CA THR A 723 32.60 -28.49 -97.25
C THR A 723 31.38 -29.30 -97.68
N SER A 724 31.41 -30.61 -97.46
CA SER A 724 30.30 -31.51 -97.83
C SER A 724 29.01 -31.18 -97.06
N ALA A 725 29.13 -30.86 -95.77
CA ALA A 725 28.00 -30.48 -94.93
C ALA A 725 27.38 -29.13 -95.35
N LEU A 726 28.20 -28.11 -95.62
CA LEU A 726 27.73 -26.80 -96.09
C LEU A 726 27.06 -26.86 -97.46
N GLN A 727 27.65 -27.61 -98.39
CA GLN A 727 27.05 -27.83 -99.71
C GLN A 727 25.70 -28.54 -99.60
N SER A 728 25.60 -29.54 -98.71
CA SER A 728 24.37 -30.31 -98.48
C SER A 728 23.25 -29.49 -97.80
N ALA A 729 23.60 -28.60 -96.87
CA ALA A 729 22.62 -27.83 -96.11
C ALA A 729 22.17 -26.54 -96.82
N TYR A 730 23.10 -25.82 -97.47
CA TYR A 730 22.82 -24.49 -98.04
C TYR A 730 22.89 -24.44 -99.57
N GLY A 731 23.37 -25.49 -100.24
CA GLY A 731 23.55 -25.49 -101.70
C GLY A 731 24.58 -24.47 -102.19
N TRP A 732 25.52 -24.06 -101.32
CA TRP A 732 26.51 -23.04 -101.62
C TRP A 732 27.44 -23.43 -102.76
N THR A 733 27.87 -22.42 -103.50
CA THR A 733 28.87 -22.52 -104.55
C THR A 733 30.27 -22.70 -103.97
N ALA A 734 31.19 -23.21 -104.78
CA ALA A 734 32.59 -23.38 -104.41
C ALA A 734 33.24 -22.08 -103.89
N SER A 735 32.89 -20.91 -104.46
CA SER A 735 33.45 -19.63 -104.03
C SER A 735 32.96 -19.20 -102.65
N GLU A 736 31.69 -19.45 -102.33
CA GLU A 736 31.11 -19.13 -101.03
C GLU A 736 31.75 -20.01 -99.94
N ILE A 737 31.85 -21.32 -100.19
CA ILE A 737 32.48 -22.25 -99.24
C ILE A 737 33.97 -21.91 -99.06
N GLN A 738 34.71 -21.59 -100.13
CA GLN A 738 36.12 -21.23 -100.04
C GLN A 738 36.32 -20.00 -99.15
N SER A 739 35.50 -18.96 -99.32
CA SER A 739 35.56 -17.74 -98.52
C SER A 739 35.34 -18.05 -97.04
N THR A 740 34.27 -18.79 -96.72
CA THR A 740 33.94 -19.15 -95.34
C THR A 740 35.00 -20.03 -94.70
N LEU A 741 35.52 -21.06 -95.39
CA LEU A 741 36.57 -21.92 -94.86
C LEU A 741 37.86 -21.14 -94.56
N SER A 742 38.21 -20.19 -95.43
CA SER A 742 39.35 -19.31 -95.20
C SER A 742 39.13 -18.40 -93.98
N GLN A 743 37.93 -17.84 -93.82
CA GLN A 743 37.57 -16.97 -92.69
C GLN A 743 37.60 -17.73 -91.36
N ILE A 744 37.09 -18.97 -91.33
CA ILE A 744 37.15 -19.77 -90.11
C ILE A 744 38.54 -20.34 -89.85
N GLY A 745 39.51 -20.16 -90.76
CA GLY A 745 40.95 -20.37 -90.53
C GLY A 745 41.55 -21.65 -91.14
N PHE A 746 40.98 -22.19 -92.22
CA PHE A 746 41.64 -23.23 -93.02
C PHE A 746 42.66 -22.61 -93.98
N THR A 747 43.77 -23.31 -94.22
CA THR A 747 44.76 -22.86 -95.20
C THR A 747 44.26 -23.07 -96.62
N ALA A 748 44.78 -22.30 -97.57
CA ALA A 748 44.43 -22.46 -98.99
C ALA A 748 44.75 -23.88 -99.50
N GLU A 749 45.81 -24.52 -98.99
CA GLU A 749 46.15 -25.91 -99.29
C GLU A 749 45.06 -26.88 -98.79
N GLN A 750 44.65 -26.78 -97.53
CA GLN A 750 43.58 -27.61 -96.95
C GLN A 750 42.25 -27.47 -97.68
N ILE A 751 41.91 -26.24 -98.10
CA ILE A 751 40.68 -25.97 -98.87
C ILE A 751 40.80 -26.56 -100.29
N GLY A 752 41.97 -26.38 -100.93
CA GLY A 752 42.25 -26.90 -102.26
C GLY A 752 42.16 -28.43 -102.33
N ASP A 753 42.75 -29.11 -101.35
CA ASP A 753 42.72 -30.58 -101.23
C ASP A 753 41.30 -31.09 -100.97
N ALA A 754 40.56 -30.48 -100.04
CA ALA A 754 39.16 -30.84 -99.75
C ALA A 754 38.26 -30.70 -100.98
N PHE A 755 38.42 -29.61 -101.75
CA PHE A 755 37.63 -29.35 -102.95
C PHE A 755 37.94 -30.34 -104.07
N LYS A 756 39.22 -30.71 -104.23
CA LYS A 756 39.66 -31.71 -105.20
C LYS A 756 39.12 -33.10 -104.85
N SER A 757 39.16 -33.47 -103.57
CA SER A 757 38.68 -34.76 -103.05
C SER A 757 37.19 -34.97 -103.30
N LEU A 758 36.37 -33.94 -103.04
CA LEU A 758 34.90 -34.01 -103.19
C LEU A 758 34.40 -34.08 -104.64
N GLY A 759 35.22 -33.71 -105.62
CA GLY A 759 34.89 -33.84 -107.04
C GLY A 759 33.89 -32.81 -107.58
N GLY A 760 33.46 -33.00 -108.84
CA GLY A 760 32.46 -32.13 -109.49
C GLY A 760 32.94 -30.68 -109.71
N ASP A 761 32.03 -29.72 -109.52
CA ASP A 761 32.32 -28.30 -109.71
C ASP A 761 33.33 -27.74 -108.68
N LEU A 762 33.45 -28.38 -107.51
CA LEU A 762 34.44 -28.03 -106.48
C LEU A 762 35.86 -28.35 -106.92
N ALA A 763 36.08 -29.48 -107.60
CA ALA A 763 37.42 -29.92 -107.99
C ALA A 763 38.13 -28.93 -108.91
N ASN A 764 37.41 -28.30 -109.85
CA ASN A 764 37.96 -27.27 -110.72
C ASN A 764 38.44 -26.03 -109.96
N VAL A 765 37.78 -25.68 -108.85
CA VAL A 765 38.20 -24.57 -107.98
C VAL A 765 39.35 -25.01 -107.07
N GLY A 766 39.31 -26.24 -106.55
CA GLY A 766 40.40 -26.83 -105.76
C GLY A 766 41.73 -26.88 -106.53
N GLU A 767 41.71 -27.35 -107.78
CA GLU A 767 42.89 -27.37 -108.65
C GLU A 767 43.46 -25.98 -108.90
N LYS A 768 42.61 -24.96 -109.06
CA LYS A 768 43.07 -23.56 -109.22
C LYS A 768 43.72 -23.02 -107.96
N ILE A 769 43.19 -23.35 -106.78
CA ILE A 769 43.76 -22.94 -105.50
C ILE A 769 45.14 -23.60 -105.31
N LEU A 770 45.24 -24.92 -105.51
CA LEU A 770 46.49 -25.68 -105.37
C LEU A 770 47.56 -25.23 -106.38
N HIS A 771 47.18 -25.04 -107.64
CA HIS A 771 48.09 -24.51 -108.67
C HIS A 771 48.57 -23.09 -108.33
N GLY A 772 47.73 -22.26 -107.69
CA GLY A 772 48.12 -20.94 -107.18
C GLY A 772 49.14 -20.98 -106.05
N LEU A 773 49.25 -22.11 -105.34
CA LEU A 773 50.25 -22.38 -104.29
C LEU A 773 51.49 -23.13 -104.82
N GLY A 774 51.46 -23.60 -106.06
CA GLY A 774 52.52 -24.41 -106.67
C GLY A 774 52.49 -25.89 -106.29
N LEU A 775 51.33 -26.40 -105.85
CA LEU A 775 51.07 -27.79 -105.46
C LEU A 775 50.24 -28.56 -106.48
#